data_AF-A0A936CUH8-F1
#
_entry.id   AF-A0A936CUH8-F1
#
_cell.length_a   1.000
_cell.length_b   1.000
_cell.length_c   1.000
_cell.angle_alpha   90.00
_cell.angle_beta   90.00
_cell.angle_gamma   90.00
#
_symmetry.space_group_name_H-M   'P 1'
#
loop_
_entity.id
_entity.type
_entity.pdbx_description
1 polymer ?
#
loop_
_entity_poly.entity_id
_entity_poly.type
_entity_poly.pdbx_seq_one_letter_code
_entity_poly.pdbx_strand_id
1 'polypeptide(L)'
;MKRLTTFACLAVALTFAVGAFAAERNISSQPAMWFGETAAKASGDTVDLMGPGGLYPFRGDFETATARPGGQGFLTDGWTTVDATAPANNWHVDTVGLVAPLAGQFAWCGDIAFVSCGAGDPVGGYGNSWFDILEFRKTVGAAATVRVQADLVYDSEPGYDYVLLQRRTAANPAFEPITGGQGQSWDGVGTVAVDYTFTYTPAELHEGTDVAVAFVFDSDSAWSDSDCLWPTGGAARIDNITVTLNGTPYVENFEDGSLGPDWAATPNAGVGNFGRIWSLLGDADDCASNYSKLLAFIDDGLVVPGTGGTIGGPGNDYGPPGGYIVNNTGGLLGPTYHIECDTYSPVMAWPDPAKGGMSFAFDVYRHELLIPNDTPGIFYTWGIRTTAGGDINVAGWKNRNFVYYGGPNYLRTVNVVDDLVTTGATECQVTIGVVEMGWQFGYGDGTNGTPAPYFDNVRVKVYPTAGARIAVTEIRLANDGFPAIGDIDLVNLGANSIRFDMAANISARTHLRNDPGDSIWVDVTPRAGGTLTGNPVLHWTFAVQNTLFNPYRTLPSNPVVGNLTYTAAGALVANRYNFDLPDTGMIFPGDELHYYFAATDNVAGDIKTATAPGAVSLANFGNPEPMKYPSVYTVSGLPSIKDALGTQPTLLFWNDFGFRGGEDEWYGALRHLGLVRGDDYDVFDTHGPSSGVGNGLGGRATQSQIAGYTDMLYSAGDLSSPTVSNGDFNADPGNDLGLLNDWFALGGRDLFMTGDDLGNSLYASGTVARSFLEDKMGVTYNDPDVRDNIAGQTASLVVKTASNPVFSTANSWVAYGGCFGINDFDNVVPFGGATRLAQFTAPGGLTTPYPYAAAILNLFSTNKIVSMNHDLLFVTDPAKAPAPAPARVVLLSNVLDYFGVSNDLNNPVGTDLPVAKFGVESYPNPFNPQLTLKYTLKNPGNVVMKVYNVRGELVKTLLNGYVETPAPIVWDGTNEQGSSVSSGVYFVETRTGGEVNVQKATMVK
;
A
#
# COMPACT_ATOMS: atom_id res chain seq x y z
N MET A 1 -53.15 46.57 20.39
CA MET A 1 -52.77 47.81 19.68
C MET A 1 -51.29 47.70 19.36
N LYS A 2 -50.94 47.31 18.13
CA LYS A 2 -50.84 48.15 16.93
C LYS A 2 -49.46 48.81 16.81
N ARG A 3 -48.80 48.40 15.71
CA ARG A 3 -47.80 49.10 14.86
C ARG A 3 -46.34 48.81 15.22
N LEU A 4 -45.64 47.96 14.44
CA LEU A 4 -45.11 48.19 13.07
C LEU A 4 -44.22 49.44 13.07
N THR A 5 -42.95 49.44 12.69
CA THR A 5 -42.20 48.84 11.55
C THR A 5 -40.72 49.24 11.83
N THR A 6 -39.62 48.59 11.42
CA THR A 6 -39.16 48.30 10.06
C THR A 6 -37.76 47.62 10.11
N PHE A 7 -37.49 46.62 9.25
CA PHE A 7 -36.20 46.02 8.83
C PHE A 7 -35.33 45.28 9.88
N ALA A 8 -34.97 43.99 9.80
CA ALA A 8 -34.92 43.03 8.70
C ALA A 8 -35.07 41.58 9.24
N CYS A 9 -36.08 40.84 8.77
CA CYS A 9 -36.27 39.40 8.98
C CYS A 9 -35.92 38.65 7.69
N LEU A 10 -34.63 38.66 7.34
CA LEU A 10 -34.03 37.80 6.33
C LEU A 10 -32.62 37.39 6.78
N ALA A 11 -32.53 36.69 7.92
CA ALA A 11 -31.42 35.83 8.34
C ALA A 11 -31.73 35.29 9.73
N VAL A 12 -31.34 34.04 10.02
CA VAL A 12 -31.56 33.33 11.29
C VAL A 12 -32.96 32.71 11.46
N ALA A 13 -33.42 32.03 10.42
CA ALA A 13 -34.28 30.85 10.56
C ALA A 13 -33.52 29.64 10.02
N LEU A 14 -32.37 29.33 10.62
CA LEU A 14 -31.60 28.10 10.37
C LEU A 14 -30.51 27.95 11.45
N THR A 15 -30.87 27.40 12.62
CA THR A 15 -29.98 26.69 13.55
C THR A 15 -30.81 26.33 14.78
N PHE A 16 -30.76 25.05 15.19
CA PHE A 16 -31.55 24.37 16.24
C PHE A 16 -32.70 23.50 15.74
N ALA A 17 -32.35 22.47 14.95
CA ALA A 17 -33.02 21.15 14.94
C ALA A 17 -32.25 20.16 14.04
N VAL A 18 -31.00 19.79 14.37
CA VAL A 18 -30.35 18.56 13.88
C VAL A 18 -29.29 18.14 14.90
N GLY A 19 -29.34 16.91 15.40
CA GLY A 19 -28.32 16.44 16.34
C GLY A 19 -28.63 15.11 16.99
N ALA A 20 -29.19 14.14 16.25
CA ALA A 20 -29.16 12.73 16.59
C ALA A 20 -29.64 11.91 15.39
N PHE A 21 -28.90 10.84 15.06
CA PHE A 21 -29.21 9.78 14.09
C PHE A 21 -28.97 10.06 12.60
N ALA A 22 -27.71 9.90 12.21
CA ALA A 22 -27.27 9.18 11.01
C ALA A 22 -25.80 8.77 11.25
N ALA A 23 -25.60 7.61 11.89
CA ALA A 23 -24.28 7.00 12.01
C ALA A 23 -24.06 6.13 10.76
N GLU A 24 -23.61 6.76 9.68
CA GLU A 24 -23.20 6.10 8.45
C GLU A 24 -21.68 6.16 8.32
N ARG A 25 -21.09 4.96 8.30
CA ARG A 25 -19.78 4.55 7.77
C ARG A 25 -18.78 5.68 7.50
N ASN A 26 -17.97 5.99 8.52
CA ASN A 26 -16.63 6.52 8.28
C ASN A 26 -15.78 5.38 7.70
N ILE A 27 -15.49 5.49 6.41
CA ILE A 27 -14.52 4.66 5.69
C ILE A 27 -13.16 4.87 6.36
N SER A 28 -12.65 3.80 6.95
CA SER A 28 -11.42 3.79 7.72
C SER A 28 -10.22 4.11 6.83
N SER A 29 -9.50 5.13 7.28
CA SER A 29 -8.17 5.55 6.90
C SER A 29 -7.17 4.40 6.78
N GLN A 30 -6.66 4.16 5.57
CA GLN A 30 -5.30 3.68 5.34
C GLN A 30 -4.71 4.52 4.20
N PRO A 31 -3.63 5.24 4.49
CA PRO A 31 -2.44 5.06 3.68
C PRO A 31 -1.23 4.86 4.57
N ALA A 32 -0.29 4.00 4.15
CA ALA A 32 1.09 4.09 4.62
C ALA A 32 1.69 5.40 4.11
N MET A 33 1.31 6.54 4.70
CA MET A 33 1.78 7.91 4.45
C MET A 33 1.23 8.91 5.48
N TRP A 34 2.15 9.46 6.26
CA TRP A 34 1.83 10.45 7.28
C TRP A 34 2.06 11.86 6.73
N PHE A 35 0.97 12.63 6.62
CA PHE A 35 0.98 14.09 6.79
C PHE A 35 0.64 14.39 8.24
N GLY A 36 1.17 15.42 8.87
CA GLY A 36 1.77 16.58 8.25
C GLY A 36 1.05 17.90 8.51
N GLU A 37 -0.08 17.95 9.25
CA GLU A 37 -0.51 19.16 10.00
C GLU A 37 -1.75 18.93 10.89
N THR A 38 -1.82 19.75 11.94
CA THR A 38 -2.89 19.86 12.95
C THR A 38 -4.28 20.06 12.37
N ALA A 39 -5.24 19.35 12.95
CA ALA A 39 -6.68 19.60 12.81
C ALA A 39 -7.06 20.99 13.34
N ALA A 40 -6.94 22.00 12.49
CA ALA A 40 -7.75 23.20 12.52
C ALA A 40 -8.04 23.60 11.06
N LYS A 41 -9.27 23.31 10.62
CA LYS A 41 -9.93 23.78 9.38
C LYS A 41 -9.11 24.75 8.51
N ALA A 42 -8.51 24.21 7.46
CA ALA A 42 -8.52 24.83 6.13
C ALA A 42 -8.52 23.72 5.08
N SER A 43 -9.42 23.82 4.12
CA SER A 43 -9.53 22.97 2.94
C SER A 43 -8.17 22.84 2.23
N GLY A 44 -7.55 21.66 2.30
CA GLY A 44 -6.48 21.28 1.37
C GLY A 44 -7.11 20.58 0.19
N ASP A 45 -7.15 21.28 -0.95
CA ASP A 45 -7.77 20.89 -2.23
C ASP A 45 -7.48 19.42 -2.62
N THR A 46 -8.37 18.54 -2.21
CA THR A 46 -8.44 17.17 -2.72
C THR A 46 -9.16 17.28 -4.05
N VAL A 47 -8.49 16.86 -5.13
CA VAL A 47 -9.13 16.71 -6.43
C VAL A 47 -9.51 15.24 -6.54
N ASP A 48 -10.77 14.95 -6.20
CA ASP A 48 -11.39 13.71 -6.63
C ASP A 48 -11.54 13.79 -8.15
N LEU A 49 -11.00 12.81 -8.88
CA LEU A 49 -11.09 12.79 -10.34
C LEU A 49 -12.48 12.32 -10.73
N MET A 50 -13.45 13.22 -10.68
CA MET A 50 -14.84 12.96 -11.04
C MET A 50 -15.08 13.12 -12.54
N GLY A 51 -15.99 12.31 -13.10
CA GLY A 51 -16.69 12.68 -14.33
C GLY A 51 -17.45 14.01 -14.15
N PRO A 52 -17.71 14.77 -15.22
CA PRO A 52 -18.27 16.11 -15.06
C PRO A 52 -19.72 16.06 -14.55
N GLY A 53 -19.90 16.60 -13.33
CA GLY A 53 -21.20 16.89 -12.71
C GLY A 53 -21.72 15.76 -11.83
N GLY A 54 -21.72 15.98 -10.52
CA GLY A 54 -22.36 15.11 -9.53
C GLY A 54 -22.63 15.90 -8.23
N LEU A 55 -23.79 15.70 -7.61
CA LEU A 55 -24.25 16.46 -6.43
C LEU A 55 -23.75 15.90 -5.08
N TYR A 56 -22.79 14.97 -5.09
CA TYR A 56 -22.23 14.35 -3.87
C TYR A 56 -20.70 14.32 -3.91
N PRO A 57 -20.01 15.33 -3.35
CA PRO A 57 -18.56 15.49 -3.42
C PRO A 57 -17.76 14.54 -2.49
N PHE A 58 -18.28 13.35 -2.16
CA PHE A 58 -17.70 12.48 -1.12
C PHE A 58 -17.44 11.03 -1.55
N ARG A 59 -17.66 10.68 -2.81
CA ARG A 59 -17.35 9.35 -3.38
C ARG A 59 -16.61 9.57 -4.70
N GLY A 60 -15.42 9.00 -4.83
CA GLY A 60 -14.48 9.26 -5.93
C GLY A 60 -14.75 8.39 -7.16
N ASP A 61 -16.01 8.03 -7.37
CA ASP A 61 -16.44 7.03 -8.34
C ASP A 61 -16.43 7.62 -9.76
N PHE A 62 -16.18 6.83 -10.81
CA PHE A 62 -16.23 7.28 -12.22
C PHE A 62 -17.68 7.59 -12.72
N GLU A 63 -18.58 8.18 -11.93
CA GLU A 63 -20.00 8.38 -12.28
C GLU A 63 -20.31 9.60 -13.19
N THR A 64 -21.41 9.55 -13.95
CA THR A 64 -21.98 10.69 -14.71
C THR A 64 -23.31 11.17 -14.14
N ALA A 65 -23.57 12.49 -14.11
CA ALA A 65 -24.84 13.10 -13.66
C ALA A 65 -26.12 12.77 -14.45
N THR A 66 -26.05 12.14 -15.62
CA THR A 66 -27.25 12.03 -16.48
C THR A 66 -27.39 10.70 -17.17
N ALA A 67 -28.36 9.91 -16.70
CA ALA A 67 -29.03 8.94 -17.56
C ALA A 67 -29.73 9.67 -18.73
N ARG A 68 -29.52 9.21 -19.96
CA ARG A 68 -30.51 9.40 -21.04
C ARG A 68 -30.94 8.03 -21.59
N PRO A 69 -32.23 7.88 -21.96
CA PRO A 69 -32.75 6.65 -22.51
C PRO A 69 -32.42 6.56 -24.00
N GLY A 70 -31.79 5.45 -24.41
CA GLY A 70 -31.68 5.01 -25.80
C GLY A 70 -30.26 4.93 -26.36
N GLY A 71 -29.68 3.72 -26.29
CA GLY A 71 -28.83 3.12 -27.33
C GLY A 71 -27.47 3.77 -27.63
N GLN A 72 -26.41 3.11 -27.15
CA GLN A 72 -25.03 3.07 -27.70
C GLN A 72 -24.33 4.42 -27.95
N GLY A 73 -23.57 4.84 -26.94
CA GLY A 73 -22.60 5.94 -27.02
C GLY A 73 -22.14 6.34 -25.62
N PHE A 74 -21.15 5.62 -25.08
CA PHE A 74 -20.53 5.94 -23.79
C PHE A 74 -19.44 7.00 -24.04
N LEU A 75 -19.60 8.19 -23.47
CA LEU A 75 -18.59 9.25 -23.55
C LEU A 75 -17.45 8.94 -22.57
N THR A 76 -16.20 9.02 -23.03
CA THR A 76 -15.01 9.08 -22.18
C THR A 76 -14.95 10.48 -21.55
N ASP A 77 -15.16 10.57 -20.24
CA ASP A 77 -15.33 11.82 -19.48
C ASP A 77 -13.99 12.60 -19.28
N GLY A 78 -13.16 12.67 -20.34
CA GLY A 78 -11.86 13.35 -20.39
C GLY A 78 -10.63 12.46 -20.17
N TRP A 79 -10.84 11.21 -19.74
CA TRP A 79 -9.77 10.20 -19.67
C TRP A 79 -9.42 9.70 -21.08
N THR A 80 -8.13 9.57 -21.36
CA THR A 80 -7.61 9.09 -22.65
C THR A 80 -6.99 7.72 -22.46
N THR A 81 -7.48 6.76 -23.21
CA THR A 81 -6.97 5.39 -23.21
C THR A 81 -5.86 5.31 -24.24
N VAL A 82 -4.73 4.74 -23.83
CA VAL A 82 -3.52 4.65 -24.63
C VAL A 82 -3.13 3.19 -24.67
N ASP A 83 -2.99 2.70 -25.89
CA ASP A 83 -2.33 1.44 -26.13
C ASP A 83 -0.84 1.74 -26.20
N ALA A 84 -0.10 1.44 -25.13
CA ALA A 84 1.34 1.70 -25.08
C ALA A 84 2.12 0.77 -26.01
N THR A 85 1.49 -0.32 -26.46
CA THR A 85 2.03 -1.19 -27.51
C THR A 85 1.74 -0.69 -28.93
N ALA A 86 0.91 0.36 -29.08
CA ALA A 86 0.73 1.06 -30.33
C ALA A 86 1.80 2.18 -30.41
N PRO A 87 2.89 1.99 -31.17
CA PRO A 87 3.92 3.01 -31.28
C PRO A 87 3.33 4.32 -31.84
N ALA A 88 3.80 5.44 -31.30
CA ALA A 88 3.59 6.74 -31.92
C ALA A 88 4.19 6.70 -33.32
N ASN A 89 3.51 7.29 -34.30
CA ASN A 89 4.05 7.31 -35.64
C ASN A 89 5.20 8.33 -35.73
N ASN A 90 6.40 7.83 -35.97
CA ASN A 90 7.61 8.65 -36.04
C ASN A 90 8.04 8.96 -37.48
N TRP A 91 7.16 8.74 -38.47
CA TRP A 91 7.36 9.22 -39.83
C TRP A 91 6.88 10.66 -39.97
N HIS A 92 7.81 11.52 -40.41
CA HIS A 92 7.59 12.93 -40.64
C HIS A 92 8.06 13.32 -42.03
N VAL A 93 7.59 14.45 -42.55
CA VAL A 93 8.12 15.07 -43.78
C VAL A 93 8.81 16.36 -43.41
N ASP A 94 10.13 16.36 -43.48
CA ASP A 94 10.95 17.50 -43.14
C ASP A 94 12.35 17.45 -43.78
N THR A 95 13.28 18.22 -43.23
CA THR A 95 14.68 18.32 -43.69
C THR A 95 15.68 17.88 -42.62
N VAL A 96 15.23 17.21 -41.55
CA VAL A 96 16.06 16.80 -40.39
C VAL A 96 17.03 15.70 -40.82
N GLY A 97 18.32 15.91 -40.54
CA GLY A 97 19.35 14.95 -40.94
C GLY A 97 19.63 14.88 -42.45
N LEU A 98 19.37 15.98 -43.19
CA LEU A 98 19.66 16.08 -44.62
C LEU A 98 21.04 15.51 -44.97
N VAL A 99 21.05 14.47 -45.79
CA VAL A 99 22.24 13.71 -46.16
C VAL A 99 22.15 13.33 -47.63
N ALA A 100 23.26 13.45 -48.36
CA ALA A 100 23.30 13.04 -49.76
C ALA A 100 23.00 11.53 -49.88
N PRO A 101 22.23 11.08 -50.88
CA PRO A 101 21.80 11.80 -52.08
C PRO A 101 20.48 12.58 -51.94
N LEU A 102 19.82 12.55 -50.78
CA LEU A 102 18.53 13.19 -50.57
C LEU A 102 18.66 14.72 -50.63
N ALA A 103 17.63 15.39 -51.17
CA ALA A 103 17.62 16.84 -51.34
C ALA A 103 16.21 17.39 -51.17
N GLY A 104 16.06 18.49 -50.43
CA GLY A 104 14.74 19.05 -50.16
C GLY A 104 14.06 18.35 -48.98
N GLN A 105 12.75 18.13 -49.08
CA GLN A 105 11.96 17.44 -48.08
C GLN A 105 11.92 15.94 -48.38
N PHE A 106 11.97 15.13 -47.34
CA PHE A 106 11.91 13.68 -47.45
C PHE A 106 11.10 13.10 -46.29
N ALA A 107 10.64 11.85 -46.44
CA ALA A 107 10.06 11.12 -45.32
C ALA A 107 11.18 10.66 -44.39
N TRP A 108 11.12 11.03 -43.11
CA TRP A 108 12.10 10.70 -42.08
C TRP A 108 11.43 9.93 -40.94
N CYS A 109 12.06 8.84 -40.51
CA CYS A 109 11.68 8.05 -39.35
C CYS A 109 12.62 8.38 -38.16
N GLY A 110 12.09 9.00 -37.12
CA GLY A 110 12.85 9.41 -35.92
C GLY A 110 12.09 10.40 -35.04
N ASP A 111 12.59 10.67 -33.82
CA ASP A 111 12.05 11.68 -32.91
C ASP A 111 13.13 12.71 -32.56
N ILE A 112 12.84 14.00 -32.82
CA ILE A 112 13.74 15.12 -32.55
C ILE A 112 13.86 15.45 -31.06
N ALA A 113 13.02 14.87 -30.21
CA ALA A 113 13.08 15.04 -28.76
C ALA A 113 14.30 14.35 -28.13
N PHE A 114 14.93 13.38 -28.81
CA PHE A 114 16.18 12.80 -28.35
C PHE A 114 17.30 13.84 -28.37
N VAL A 115 17.85 14.12 -27.19
CA VAL A 115 18.98 15.03 -27.02
C VAL A 115 20.28 14.30 -27.34
N SER A 116 21.23 15.02 -27.93
CA SER A 116 22.55 14.50 -28.27
C SER A 116 23.24 13.78 -27.09
N CYS A 117 23.60 12.52 -27.31
CA CYS A 117 24.29 11.63 -26.39
C CYS A 117 25.81 11.91 -26.28
N GLY A 118 26.35 12.80 -27.12
CA GLY A 118 27.76 13.20 -27.04
C GLY A 118 28.30 13.92 -28.26
N ALA A 119 29.61 14.17 -28.26
CA ALA A 119 30.27 14.85 -29.37
C ALA A 119 30.26 13.97 -30.64
N GLY A 120 29.49 14.38 -31.64
CA GLY A 120 29.37 13.68 -32.93
C GLY A 120 27.97 13.13 -33.19
N ASP A 121 27.10 13.16 -32.19
CA ASP A 121 25.71 12.74 -32.29
C ASP A 121 24.80 13.96 -32.54
N PRO A 122 24.05 14.02 -33.66
CA PRO A 122 23.10 15.11 -33.91
C PRO A 122 21.94 15.09 -32.90
N VAL A 123 21.07 16.10 -32.97
CA VAL A 123 19.80 16.08 -32.21
C VAL A 123 18.79 15.29 -33.03
N GLY A 124 18.01 14.44 -32.33
CA GLY A 124 17.08 13.49 -32.91
C GLY A 124 17.67 12.08 -33.03
N GLY A 125 16.80 11.09 -33.22
CA GLY A 125 17.21 9.69 -33.17
C GLY A 125 16.04 8.72 -33.27
N TYR A 126 16.27 7.44 -33.00
CA TYR A 126 15.19 6.46 -32.77
C TYR A 126 15.32 5.81 -31.40
N GLY A 127 14.24 5.18 -30.93
CA GLY A 127 14.17 4.55 -29.61
C GLY A 127 14.11 3.02 -29.65
N ASN A 128 14.21 2.40 -28.48
CA ASN A 128 14.08 0.95 -28.33
C ASN A 128 12.63 0.49 -28.56
N SER A 129 12.46 -0.72 -29.10
CA SER A 129 11.17 -1.37 -29.39
C SER A 129 10.25 -0.56 -30.30
N TRP A 130 10.84 0.10 -31.31
CA TRP A 130 10.11 0.90 -32.29
C TRP A 130 9.61 0.05 -33.45
N PHE A 131 8.36 0.28 -33.86
CA PHE A 131 7.79 -0.33 -35.04
C PHE A 131 6.94 0.68 -35.84
N ASP A 132 7.50 1.22 -36.93
CA ASP A 132 6.91 2.35 -37.66
C ASP A 132 6.69 2.02 -39.13
N ILE A 133 5.51 2.36 -39.66
CA ILE A 133 5.12 2.00 -41.04
C ILE A 133 4.81 3.27 -41.85
N LEU A 134 5.41 3.35 -43.03
CA LEU A 134 5.03 4.25 -44.11
C LEU A 134 4.42 3.43 -45.25
N GLU A 135 3.09 3.46 -45.38
CA GLU A 135 2.30 2.59 -46.25
C GLU A 135 1.73 3.34 -47.47
N PHE A 136 1.91 2.75 -48.65
CA PHE A 136 1.22 3.10 -49.87
C PHE A 136 -0.01 2.19 -50.07
N ARG A 137 -1.18 2.79 -50.32
CA ARG A 137 -2.41 2.04 -50.61
C ARG A 137 -3.10 2.53 -51.87
N LYS A 138 -3.46 1.60 -52.76
CA LYS A 138 -4.22 1.92 -53.98
C LYS A 138 -5.15 0.80 -54.43
N THR A 139 -6.39 1.16 -54.72
CA THR A 139 -7.38 0.23 -55.28
C THR A 139 -7.06 -0.15 -56.72
N VAL A 140 -6.96 -1.46 -56.97
CA VAL A 140 -6.76 -2.06 -58.29
C VAL A 140 -7.79 -3.19 -58.42
N GLY A 141 -8.89 -2.96 -59.13
CA GLY A 141 -10.02 -3.91 -59.19
C GLY A 141 -9.75 -5.29 -59.83
N ALA A 142 -8.48 -5.69 -60.00
CA ALA A 142 -8.00 -6.97 -60.52
C ALA A 142 -6.52 -7.19 -60.12
N ALA A 143 -5.92 -8.29 -60.59
CA ALA A 143 -4.49 -8.57 -60.39
C ALA A 143 -3.58 -7.38 -60.77
N ALA A 144 -2.50 -7.17 -60.03
CA ALA A 144 -1.58 -6.05 -60.24
C ALA A 144 -0.11 -6.48 -60.22
N THR A 145 0.64 -6.06 -61.22
CA THR A 145 2.11 -6.03 -61.16
C THR A 145 2.53 -4.71 -60.53
N VAL A 146 3.30 -4.79 -59.46
CA VAL A 146 3.74 -3.66 -58.64
C VAL A 146 5.25 -3.52 -58.77
N ARG A 147 5.75 -2.33 -59.08
CA ARG A 147 7.17 -1.99 -58.99
C ARG A 147 7.37 -0.80 -58.06
N VAL A 148 8.25 -0.92 -57.07
CA VAL A 148 8.56 0.13 -56.10
C VAL A 148 9.98 0.61 -56.33
N GLN A 149 10.15 1.92 -56.47
CA GLN A 149 11.44 2.58 -56.58
C GLN A 149 11.55 3.71 -55.56
N ALA A 150 12.71 3.93 -54.93
CA ALA A 150 12.95 5.02 -53.97
C ALA A 150 14.45 5.22 -53.72
N ASP A 151 14.84 6.39 -53.21
CA ASP A 151 16.14 6.62 -52.59
C ASP A 151 15.99 6.46 -51.07
N LEU A 152 16.73 5.52 -50.46
CA LEU A 152 16.70 5.23 -49.03
C LEU A 152 18.07 5.47 -48.41
N VAL A 153 18.11 6.20 -47.29
CA VAL A 153 19.24 6.28 -46.38
C VAL A 153 18.82 5.74 -45.02
N TYR A 154 19.62 4.87 -44.41
CA TYR A 154 19.33 4.24 -43.13
C TYR A 154 20.53 4.32 -42.20
N ASP A 155 20.26 4.42 -40.89
CA ASP A 155 21.23 4.57 -39.80
C ASP A 155 20.63 3.91 -38.54
N SER A 156 20.87 2.61 -38.36
CA SER A 156 20.30 1.77 -37.29
C SER A 156 21.33 0.80 -36.70
N GLU A 157 21.01 0.10 -35.61
CA GLU A 157 21.88 -0.92 -35.02
C GLU A 157 22.09 -2.10 -36.00
N PRO A 158 23.34 -2.42 -36.38
CA PRO A 158 23.62 -3.54 -37.26
C PRO A 158 23.27 -4.90 -36.62
N GLY A 159 22.46 -5.69 -37.32
CA GLY A 159 22.09 -7.06 -36.95
C GLY A 159 20.87 -7.20 -36.04
N TYR A 160 20.25 -6.10 -35.62
CA TYR A 160 19.14 -6.09 -34.67
C TYR A 160 18.01 -5.14 -35.09
N ASP A 161 18.33 -3.98 -35.68
CA ASP A 161 17.35 -2.99 -36.10
C ASP A 161 17.28 -2.84 -37.63
N TYR A 162 16.09 -2.85 -38.19
CA TYR A 162 15.89 -3.02 -39.63
C TYR A 162 14.91 -2.03 -40.24
N VAL A 163 15.27 -1.50 -41.40
CA VAL A 163 14.32 -0.94 -42.38
C VAL A 163 13.96 -2.02 -43.39
N LEU A 164 12.67 -2.27 -43.58
CA LEU A 164 12.11 -3.39 -44.34
C LEU A 164 11.20 -2.87 -45.44
N LEU A 165 11.24 -3.48 -46.63
CA LEU A 165 10.20 -3.30 -47.66
C LEU A 165 9.24 -4.49 -47.67
N GLN A 166 7.98 -4.24 -47.30
CA GLN A 166 6.97 -5.27 -47.05
C GLN A 166 5.65 -5.01 -47.78
N ARG A 167 4.76 -6.00 -47.80
CA ARG A 167 3.44 -5.93 -48.44
C ARG A 167 2.36 -6.51 -47.52
N ARG A 168 1.10 -6.12 -47.68
CA ARG A 168 -0.06 -6.79 -47.05
C ARG A 168 -0.85 -7.59 -48.06
N THR A 169 -1.42 -8.72 -47.63
CA THR A 169 -2.34 -9.50 -48.47
C THR A 169 -3.67 -9.74 -47.76
N ALA A 170 -4.68 -10.29 -48.45
CA ALA A 170 -5.90 -10.74 -47.79
C ALA A 170 -5.67 -11.89 -46.80
N ALA A 171 -4.67 -12.74 -47.04
CA ALA A 171 -4.34 -13.89 -46.21
C ALA A 171 -3.44 -13.52 -45.01
N ASN A 172 -2.64 -12.46 -45.16
CA ASN A 172 -1.79 -11.93 -44.12
C ASN A 172 -2.02 -10.41 -44.01
N PRO A 173 -2.92 -9.97 -43.11
CA PRO A 173 -3.17 -8.56 -42.89
C PRO A 173 -2.02 -7.87 -42.15
N ALA A 174 -1.13 -8.62 -41.50
CA ALA A 174 0.17 -8.12 -41.05
C ALA A 174 1.12 -7.96 -42.24
N PHE A 175 2.11 -7.08 -42.11
CA PHE A 175 3.10 -6.90 -43.18
C PHE A 175 3.96 -8.15 -43.33
N GLU A 176 4.04 -8.67 -44.56
CA GLU A 176 4.89 -9.78 -44.92
C GLU A 176 6.04 -9.34 -45.85
N PRO A 177 7.21 -9.99 -45.76
CA PRO A 177 8.27 -9.80 -46.73
C PRO A 177 7.79 -10.10 -48.15
N ILE A 178 8.23 -9.29 -49.12
CA ILE A 178 7.94 -9.53 -50.53
C ILE A 178 8.61 -10.84 -50.97
N THR A 179 7.81 -11.85 -51.37
CA THR A 179 8.27 -13.21 -51.66
C THR A 179 9.01 -13.31 -53.02
N GLY A 180 10.04 -14.16 -53.09
CA GLY A 180 10.88 -14.35 -54.29
C GLY A 180 12.40 -14.38 -54.04
N GLY A 181 12.84 -14.41 -52.78
CA GLY A 181 14.26 -14.36 -52.38
C GLY A 181 14.81 -12.94 -52.17
N GLN A 182 13.95 -11.94 -51.99
CA GLN A 182 14.28 -10.52 -51.84
C GLN A 182 13.36 -9.86 -50.80
N GLY A 183 13.20 -10.46 -49.62
CA GLY A 183 12.81 -9.67 -48.45
C GLY A 183 14.02 -8.80 -48.12
N GLN A 184 13.94 -7.51 -48.43
CA GLN A 184 15.08 -6.61 -48.26
C GLN A 184 14.94 -5.94 -46.90
N SER A 185 15.87 -6.30 -46.04
CA SER A 185 16.13 -5.65 -44.76
C SER A 185 17.43 -4.87 -44.88
N TRP A 186 17.43 -3.65 -44.39
CA TRP A 186 18.60 -2.79 -44.33
C TRP A 186 18.86 -2.41 -42.87
N ASP A 187 20.09 -2.63 -42.42
CA ASP A 187 20.55 -2.39 -41.05
C ASP A 187 21.94 -1.75 -41.06
N GLY A 188 22.33 -1.07 -39.98
CA GLY A 188 23.59 -0.33 -39.93
C GLY A 188 23.48 1.02 -40.62
N VAL A 189 24.56 1.48 -41.26
CA VAL A 189 24.63 2.80 -41.89
C VAL A 189 24.85 2.68 -43.39
N GLY A 190 23.93 3.18 -44.20
CA GLY A 190 24.03 3.05 -45.64
C GLY A 190 23.03 3.84 -46.48
N THR A 191 23.23 3.76 -47.80
CA THR A 191 22.36 4.36 -48.81
C THR A 191 22.06 3.32 -49.89
N VAL A 192 20.78 3.18 -50.25
CA VAL A 192 20.29 2.21 -51.23
C VAL A 192 19.29 2.88 -52.18
N ALA A 193 19.43 2.60 -53.47
CA ALA A 193 18.38 2.84 -54.46
C ALA A 193 17.47 1.61 -54.52
N VAL A 194 16.26 1.73 -54.00
CA VAL A 194 15.23 0.69 -53.97
C VAL A 194 14.68 0.52 -55.40
N ASP A 195 14.58 -0.72 -55.88
CA ASP A 195 13.94 -1.07 -57.16
C ASP A 195 13.48 -2.53 -57.18
N TYR A 196 12.23 -2.78 -56.80
CA TYR A 196 11.67 -4.12 -56.68
C TYR A 196 10.38 -4.28 -57.46
N THR A 197 10.18 -5.45 -58.08
CA THR A 197 8.95 -5.78 -58.82
C THR A 197 8.36 -7.09 -58.35
N PHE A 198 7.07 -7.12 -58.09
CA PHE A 198 6.31 -8.29 -57.64
C PHE A 198 4.85 -8.21 -58.11
N THR A 199 4.06 -9.25 -57.83
CA THR A 199 2.66 -9.33 -58.30
C THR A 199 1.69 -9.66 -57.18
N TYR A 200 0.51 -9.06 -57.26
CA TYR A 200 -0.70 -9.43 -56.52
C TYR A 200 -1.63 -10.24 -57.42
N THR A 201 -1.99 -11.44 -57.00
CA THR A 201 -3.15 -12.15 -57.54
C THR A 201 -4.45 -11.55 -56.98
N PRO A 202 -5.62 -11.79 -57.60
CA PRO A 202 -6.89 -11.27 -57.08
C PRO A 202 -7.21 -11.75 -55.66
N ALA A 203 -6.73 -12.92 -55.26
CA ALA A 203 -6.91 -13.46 -53.92
C ALA A 203 -5.95 -12.85 -52.88
N GLU A 204 -4.85 -12.23 -53.33
CA GLU A 204 -3.88 -11.58 -52.46
C GLU A 204 -4.20 -10.09 -52.23
N LEU A 205 -5.08 -9.47 -53.02
CA LEU A 205 -5.44 -8.06 -52.84
C LEU A 205 -5.93 -7.80 -51.42
N HIS A 206 -5.31 -6.83 -50.74
CA HIS A 206 -5.67 -6.48 -49.39
C HIS A 206 -7.11 -5.92 -49.35
N GLU A 207 -7.88 -6.35 -48.35
CA GLU A 207 -9.33 -6.11 -48.27
C GLU A 207 -10.09 -6.49 -49.57
N GLY A 208 -9.52 -7.40 -50.36
CA GLY A 208 -10.07 -7.89 -51.63
C GLY A 208 -9.96 -6.93 -52.81
N THR A 209 -9.43 -5.71 -52.64
CA THR A 209 -9.42 -4.70 -53.73
C THR A 209 -8.16 -3.84 -53.84
N ASP A 210 -7.29 -3.82 -52.82
CA ASP A 210 -6.17 -2.88 -52.74
C ASP A 210 -4.80 -3.57 -52.91
N VAL A 211 -3.86 -2.82 -53.49
CA VAL A 211 -2.41 -3.04 -53.30
C VAL A 211 -1.97 -2.21 -52.11
N ALA A 212 -1.26 -2.85 -51.17
CA ALA A 212 -0.77 -2.26 -49.93
C ALA A 212 0.69 -2.63 -49.70
N VAL A 213 1.59 -1.66 -49.78
CA VAL A 213 3.06 -1.84 -49.71
C VAL A 213 3.64 -0.83 -48.76
N ALA A 214 4.63 -1.19 -47.95
CA ALA A 214 5.18 -0.26 -46.96
C ALA A 214 6.68 -0.39 -46.78
N PHE A 215 7.27 0.74 -46.38
CA PHE A 215 8.52 0.76 -45.65
C PHE A 215 8.22 0.64 -44.15
N VAL A 216 8.86 -0.32 -43.50
CA VAL A 216 8.66 -0.63 -42.08
C VAL A 216 10.00 -0.50 -41.37
N PHE A 217 10.04 0.26 -40.28
CA PHE A 217 11.19 0.25 -39.36
C PHE A 217 10.83 -0.60 -38.15
N ASP A 218 11.74 -1.47 -37.71
CA ASP A 218 11.56 -2.41 -36.58
C ASP A 218 12.87 -2.43 -35.77
N SER A 219 12.79 -2.16 -34.46
CA SER A 219 13.94 -2.11 -33.57
C SER A 219 13.79 -3.03 -32.35
N ASP A 220 14.91 -3.50 -31.84
CA ASP A 220 14.95 -4.36 -30.64
C ASP A 220 14.89 -3.55 -29.33
N SER A 221 15.01 -4.22 -28.19
CA SER A 221 14.86 -3.61 -26.85
C SER A 221 16.03 -2.74 -26.36
N ALA A 222 17.14 -2.60 -27.10
CA ALA A 222 18.34 -1.90 -26.64
C ALA A 222 19.12 -1.22 -27.78
N TRP A 223 20.13 -0.42 -27.43
CA TRP A 223 21.13 0.13 -28.35
C TRP A 223 20.54 1.10 -29.38
N SER A 224 20.07 2.24 -28.88
CA SER A 224 19.55 3.34 -29.70
C SER A 224 19.91 4.71 -29.11
N ASP A 225 19.27 5.77 -29.61
CA ASP A 225 19.37 7.12 -29.05
C ASP A 225 18.67 7.24 -27.69
N SER A 226 17.73 6.34 -27.39
CA SER A 226 16.99 6.36 -26.13
C SER A 226 17.83 5.98 -24.90
N ASP A 227 18.83 5.12 -25.08
CA ASP A 227 19.75 4.67 -24.03
C ASP A 227 21.20 5.18 -24.23
N CYS A 228 21.42 5.97 -25.29
CA CYS A 228 22.72 6.53 -25.68
C CYS A 228 23.81 5.49 -25.95
N LEU A 229 23.45 4.24 -26.28
CA LEU A 229 24.41 3.20 -26.61
C LEU A 229 24.71 3.12 -28.12
N TRP A 230 23.77 3.55 -28.97
CA TRP A 230 23.97 3.67 -30.42
C TRP A 230 23.40 4.98 -30.97
N PRO A 231 24.16 6.10 -30.88
CA PRO A 231 23.65 7.41 -31.30
C PRO A 231 23.59 7.55 -32.82
N THR A 232 22.48 8.05 -33.36
CA THR A 232 22.15 8.16 -34.78
C THR A 232 21.51 9.50 -35.14
N GLY A 233 21.26 9.76 -36.43
CA GLY A 233 20.42 10.87 -36.86
C GLY A 233 18.94 10.51 -37.09
N GLY A 234 18.51 9.34 -36.62
CA GLY A 234 17.21 8.72 -36.93
C GLY A 234 17.30 7.57 -37.93
N ALA A 235 16.36 6.65 -37.82
CA ALA A 235 16.41 5.30 -38.38
C ALA A 235 16.42 5.24 -39.91
N ALA A 236 15.56 6.02 -40.58
CA ALA A 236 15.36 5.94 -42.03
C ALA A 236 15.00 7.28 -42.66
N ARG A 237 15.47 7.53 -43.87
CA ARG A 237 15.13 8.70 -44.70
C ARG A 237 14.85 8.24 -46.13
N ILE A 238 13.68 8.58 -46.66
CA ILE A 238 13.19 8.10 -47.95
C ILE A 238 12.71 9.26 -48.81
N ASP A 239 13.15 9.27 -50.07
CA ASP A 239 12.78 10.29 -51.05
C ASP A 239 12.59 9.67 -52.45
N ASN A 240 12.04 10.44 -53.39
CA ASN A 240 11.84 10.11 -54.80
C ASN A 240 11.12 8.77 -55.02
N ILE A 241 10.07 8.51 -54.25
CA ILE A 241 9.35 7.24 -54.30
C ILE A 241 8.48 7.17 -55.56
N THR A 242 8.54 6.04 -56.25
CA THR A 242 7.64 5.73 -57.37
C THR A 242 7.09 4.32 -57.22
N VAL A 243 5.77 4.20 -57.05
CA VAL A 243 5.05 2.92 -57.11
C VAL A 243 4.37 2.81 -58.47
N THR A 244 4.76 1.84 -59.29
CA THR A 244 4.16 1.58 -60.60
C THR A 244 3.21 0.40 -60.53
N LEU A 245 1.92 0.63 -60.77
CA LEU A 245 0.88 -0.40 -60.80
C LEU A 245 0.45 -0.67 -62.24
N ASN A 246 0.67 -1.88 -62.73
CA ASN A 246 0.32 -2.28 -64.10
C ASN A 246 0.83 -1.27 -65.17
N GLY A 247 2.03 -0.70 -64.96
CA GLY A 247 2.65 0.29 -65.83
C GLY A 247 2.24 1.74 -65.59
N THR A 248 1.34 2.03 -64.64
CA THR A 248 0.96 3.39 -64.24
C THR A 248 1.76 3.83 -63.02
N PRO A 249 2.61 4.88 -63.11
CA PRO A 249 3.41 5.36 -61.99
C PRO A 249 2.61 6.30 -61.07
N TYR A 250 2.83 6.13 -59.77
CA TYR A 250 2.41 7.02 -58.69
C TYR A 250 3.68 7.51 -58.01
N VAL A 251 3.96 8.81 -58.12
CA VAL A 251 5.22 9.43 -57.71
C VAL A 251 4.97 10.28 -56.48
N GLU A 252 5.84 10.16 -55.49
CA GLU A 252 5.88 11.00 -54.30
C GLU A 252 7.31 11.48 -54.06
N ASN A 253 7.48 12.77 -53.81
CA ASN A 253 8.76 13.41 -53.56
C ASN A 253 8.72 14.39 -52.39
N PHE A 254 7.62 14.46 -51.63
CA PHE A 254 7.48 15.13 -50.34
C PHE A 254 7.71 16.66 -50.30
N GLU A 255 8.04 17.29 -51.42
CA GLU A 255 8.35 18.73 -51.56
C GLU A 255 7.17 19.67 -51.27
N ASP A 256 5.96 19.13 -51.10
CA ASP A 256 4.80 19.90 -50.65
C ASP A 256 4.63 19.92 -49.13
N GLY A 257 5.56 19.28 -48.40
CA GLY A 257 5.57 19.18 -46.95
C GLY A 257 4.58 18.15 -46.40
N SER A 258 4.07 17.26 -47.25
CA SER A 258 3.11 16.23 -46.87
C SER A 258 3.55 14.85 -47.39
N LEU A 259 2.99 13.78 -46.84
CA LEU A 259 3.20 12.42 -47.35
C LEU A 259 2.50 12.18 -48.69
N GLY A 260 1.68 13.11 -49.16
CA GLY A 260 0.83 12.94 -50.34
C GLY A 260 -0.45 12.14 -50.07
N PRO A 261 -1.30 11.95 -51.10
CA PRO A 261 -2.64 11.39 -50.94
C PRO A 261 -2.71 9.86 -50.92
N ASP A 262 -1.67 9.18 -51.38
CA ASP A 262 -1.62 7.72 -51.52
C ASP A 262 -0.74 7.04 -50.46
N TRP A 263 0.02 7.83 -49.71
CA TRP A 263 0.83 7.37 -48.60
C TRP A 263 0.23 7.80 -47.27
N ALA A 264 0.27 6.89 -46.31
CA ALA A 264 -0.05 7.17 -44.93
C ALA A 264 1.07 6.63 -44.07
N ALA A 265 1.49 7.45 -43.10
CA ALA A 265 2.19 6.92 -41.97
C ALA A 265 1.15 6.18 -41.12
N THR A 266 1.17 4.86 -41.18
CA THR A 266 0.17 4.00 -40.53
C THR A 266 0.77 3.50 -39.21
N PRO A 267 0.34 3.97 -38.04
CA PRO A 267 0.79 3.32 -36.79
C PRO A 267 0.38 1.84 -36.82
N ASN A 268 1.22 0.96 -36.28
CA ASN A 268 0.83 -0.44 -36.14
C ASN A 268 -0.43 -0.53 -35.28
N ALA A 269 -1.29 -1.52 -35.55
CA ALA A 269 -2.42 -1.77 -34.66
C ALA A 269 -1.82 -2.32 -33.36
N GLY A 270 -1.84 -1.54 -32.29
CA GLY A 270 -1.37 -2.02 -30.99
C GLY A 270 -2.19 -3.23 -30.52
N VAL A 271 -1.62 -3.92 -29.54
CA VAL A 271 -2.11 -5.14 -28.94
C VAL A 271 -3.34 -4.91 -28.08
N GLY A 272 -3.55 -3.70 -27.51
CA GLY A 272 -4.55 -3.51 -26.47
C GLY A 272 -4.96 -2.09 -26.09
N ASN A 273 -5.79 -1.45 -26.89
CA ASN A 273 -6.64 -0.33 -26.43
C ASN A 273 -7.91 -0.83 -25.71
N PHE A 274 -7.72 -1.65 -24.67
CA PHE A 274 -8.80 -2.35 -23.95
C PHE A 274 -9.32 -1.60 -22.73
N GLY A 275 -8.54 -0.65 -22.20
CA GLY A 275 -8.93 0.17 -21.07
C GLY A 275 -10.13 1.04 -21.44
N ARG A 276 -11.27 0.90 -20.77
CA ARG A 276 -12.45 1.76 -20.91
C ARG A 276 -13.19 1.89 -19.59
N ILE A 277 -14.02 2.92 -19.49
CA ILE A 277 -14.94 3.06 -18.36
C ILE A 277 -16.19 2.22 -18.66
N TRP A 278 -16.38 1.17 -17.87
CA TRP A 278 -17.47 0.22 -17.97
C TRP A 278 -18.47 0.40 -16.84
N SER A 279 -19.76 0.21 -17.11
CA SER A 279 -20.82 0.21 -16.10
C SER A 279 -21.44 -1.18 -15.98
N LEU A 280 -21.90 -1.54 -14.78
CA LEU A 280 -22.63 -2.80 -14.54
C LEU A 280 -21.82 -4.04 -14.94
N LEU A 281 -20.49 -4.02 -14.71
CA LEU A 281 -19.69 -5.23 -14.83
C LEU A 281 -20.16 -6.19 -13.74
N GLY A 282 -20.76 -7.31 -14.16
CA GLY A 282 -21.08 -8.41 -13.26
C GLY A 282 -19.80 -9.16 -12.92
N ASP A 283 -19.54 -9.30 -11.62
CA ASP A 283 -18.53 -10.24 -11.12
C ASP A 283 -19.18 -11.63 -10.93
N ALA A 284 -18.38 -12.69 -10.81
CA ALA A 284 -18.85 -14.00 -10.34
C ALA A 284 -19.41 -13.91 -8.90
N ASP A 285 -19.10 -12.81 -8.22
CA ASP A 285 -19.47 -12.42 -6.89
C ASP A 285 -20.55 -11.30 -6.85
N ASP A 286 -21.72 -11.62 -6.31
CA ASP A 286 -22.88 -10.71 -6.21
C ASP A 286 -22.70 -9.55 -5.21
N CYS A 287 -21.73 -9.60 -4.30
CA CYS A 287 -21.46 -8.49 -3.38
C CYS A 287 -20.35 -7.57 -3.91
N ALA A 288 -19.37 -8.10 -4.66
CA ALA A 288 -18.33 -7.32 -5.34
C ALA A 288 -18.83 -6.66 -6.64
N SER A 289 -20.06 -6.98 -7.05
CA SER A 289 -20.77 -6.31 -8.13
C SER A 289 -20.83 -4.81 -7.91
N ASN A 290 -19.87 -4.10 -8.49
CA ASN A 290 -19.86 -2.66 -8.50
C ASN A 290 -20.70 -2.18 -9.69
N TYR A 291 -21.93 -1.77 -9.38
CA TYR A 291 -22.81 -1.15 -10.34
C TYR A 291 -22.43 0.31 -10.66
N SER A 292 -21.39 0.84 -10.00
CA SER A 292 -20.75 2.09 -10.42
C SER A 292 -20.03 1.87 -11.75
N LYS A 293 -19.47 2.96 -12.28
CA LYS A 293 -18.59 2.89 -13.42
C LYS A 293 -17.18 2.57 -12.94
N LEU A 294 -16.53 1.59 -13.57
CA LEU A 294 -15.16 1.15 -13.29
C LEU A 294 -14.29 1.38 -14.52
N LEU A 295 -13.02 1.75 -14.32
CA LEU A 295 -12.04 1.57 -15.39
C LEU A 295 -11.63 0.10 -15.41
N ALA A 296 -11.88 -0.60 -16.52
CA ALA A 296 -11.50 -1.99 -16.72
C ALA A 296 -10.90 -2.18 -18.11
N PHE A 297 -10.12 -3.26 -18.30
CA PHE A 297 -9.41 -3.56 -19.53
C PHE A 297 -10.09 -4.75 -20.22
N ILE A 298 -10.95 -4.49 -21.19
CA ILE A 298 -11.82 -5.48 -21.85
C ILE A 298 -11.71 -5.37 -23.38
N ASP A 299 -11.67 -6.50 -24.07
CA ASP A 299 -11.70 -6.57 -25.53
C ASP A 299 -13.15 -6.60 -26.06
N ASP A 300 -13.59 -5.51 -26.67
CA ASP A 300 -14.94 -5.34 -27.21
C ASP A 300 -15.02 -5.29 -28.74
N GLY A 301 -13.96 -5.69 -29.45
CA GLY A 301 -13.88 -5.53 -30.91
C GLY A 301 -12.98 -6.51 -31.65
N LEU A 302 -13.61 -7.29 -32.55
CA LEU A 302 -13.02 -8.19 -33.56
C LEU A 302 -12.26 -9.41 -33.01
N VAL A 303 -13.01 -10.51 -32.87
CA VAL A 303 -12.51 -11.87 -32.71
C VAL A 303 -11.48 -12.19 -33.79
N VAL A 304 -10.22 -12.41 -33.41
CA VAL A 304 -9.26 -13.08 -34.28
C VAL A 304 -9.50 -14.59 -34.14
N PRO A 305 -9.89 -15.31 -35.21
CA PRO A 305 -10.16 -16.73 -35.10
C PRO A 305 -8.88 -17.49 -34.71
N GLY A 306 -8.84 -18.01 -33.47
CA GLY A 306 -7.74 -18.84 -32.96
C GLY A 306 -6.92 -18.25 -31.79
N THR A 307 -7.26 -17.06 -31.27
CA THR A 307 -6.44 -16.33 -30.28
C THR A 307 -6.97 -16.31 -28.83
N GLY A 308 -7.80 -17.27 -28.43
CA GLY A 308 -8.29 -17.36 -27.05
C GLY A 308 -9.17 -16.17 -26.59
N GLY A 309 -9.63 -16.22 -25.34
CA GLY A 309 -10.56 -15.27 -24.72
C GLY A 309 -11.88 -15.92 -24.29
N THR A 310 -12.31 -15.62 -23.06
CA THR A 310 -13.60 -16.12 -22.51
C THR A 310 -14.71 -15.15 -22.91
N ILE A 311 -15.84 -15.66 -23.42
CA ILE A 311 -16.99 -14.84 -23.83
C ILE A 311 -17.80 -14.49 -22.58
N GLY A 312 -18.02 -13.20 -22.32
CA GLY A 312 -18.90 -12.76 -21.23
C GLY A 312 -20.34 -13.27 -21.40
N GLY A 313 -20.92 -13.87 -20.36
CA GLY A 313 -22.21 -14.57 -20.40
C GLY A 313 -23.14 -14.27 -19.23
N PRO A 314 -24.47 -14.41 -19.37
CA PRO A 314 -25.48 -14.01 -18.37
C PRO A 314 -25.54 -14.89 -17.11
N GLY A 315 -24.51 -15.68 -16.83
CA GLY A 315 -24.53 -16.59 -15.69
C GLY A 315 -23.24 -17.35 -15.39
N ASN A 316 -22.07 -16.95 -15.92
CA ASN A 316 -20.79 -17.38 -15.33
C ASN A 316 -19.48 -16.75 -15.80
N ASP A 317 -19.43 -15.75 -16.68
CA ASP A 317 -18.13 -15.32 -17.23
C ASP A 317 -18.08 -13.81 -17.31
N TYR A 318 -17.07 -13.24 -16.65
CA TYR A 318 -16.77 -11.83 -16.45
C TYR A 318 -17.02 -10.93 -17.67
N GLY A 319 -17.36 -9.65 -17.45
CA GLY A 319 -17.50 -8.67 -18.53
C GLY A 319 -18.91 -8.58 -19.17
N PRO A 320 -19.11 -7.67 -20.16
CA PRO A 320 -20.40 -7.47 -20.80
C PRO A 320 -20.80 -8.68 -21.67
N PRO A 321 -22.09 -9.07 -21.71
CA PRO A 321 -22.55 -10.17 -22.54
C PRO A 321 -22.14 -10.03 -24.02
N GLY A 322 -21.35 -10.98 -24.53
CA GLY A 322 -20.86 -10.98 -25.91
C GLY A 322 -19.52 -10.24 -26.17
N GLY A 323 -18.88 -9.69 -25.13
CA GLY A 323 -17.48 -9.23 -25.18
C GLY A 323 -16.49 -10.37 -24.88
N TYR A 324 -15.23 -10.21 -25.28
CA TYR A 324 -14.15 -11.15 -24.95
C TYR A 324 -13.33 -10.60 -23.79
N ILE A 325 -13.05 -11.46 -22.82
CA ILE A 325 -12.16 -11.15 -21.71
C ILE A 325 -10.72 -11.44 -22.15
N VAL A 326 -9.91 -10.38 -22.29
CA VAL A 326 -8.46 -10.33 -22.54
C VAL A 326 -7.92 -11.27 -23.64
N ASN A 327 -7.26 -10.72 -24.66
CA ASN A 327 -6.57 -11.53 -25.67
C ASN A 327 -5.21 -11.99 -25.13
N ASN A 328 -5.15 -13.22 -24.62
CA ASN A 328 -3.95 -13.81 -24.03
C ASN A 328 -2.91 -14.30 -25.06
N THR A 329 -3.10 -13.99 -26.35
CA THR A 329 -2.18 -14.35 -27.44
C THR A 329 -1.95 -13.18 -28.40
N GLY A 330 -1.74 -11.99 -27.84
CA GLY A 330 -1.13 -10.85 -28.51
C GLY A 330 -1.92 -10.19 -29.64
N GLY A 331 -3.24 -10.11 -29.46
CA GLY A 331 -4.05 -9.20 -30.26
C GLY A 331 -4.12 -9.59 -31.74
N LEU A 332 -4.21 -8.57 -32.60
CA LEU A 332 -4.15 -8.70 -34.06
C LEU A 332 -2.72 -9.00 -34.57
N LEU A 333 -1.70 -8.90 -33.71
CA LEU A 333 -0.28 -9.04 -34.05
C LEU A 333 0.28 -10.45 -33.78
N GLY A 334 -0.42 -11.25 -32.97
CA GLY A 334 -0.13 -12.67 -32.74
C GLY A 334 0.53 -12.96 -31.39
N PRO A 335 0.74 -14.24 -31.04
CA PRO A 335 0.99 -14.73 -29.68
C PRO A 335 2.27 -14.25 -28.98
N THR A 336 3.17 -13.57 -29.68
CA THR A 336 4.45 -13.08 -29.13
C THR A 336 4.41 -11.61 -28.71
N TYR A 337 3.26 -10.95 -28.84
CA TYR A 337 3.06 -9.57 -28.44
C TYR A 337 2.23 -9.53 -27.16
N HIS A 338 2.57 -8.64 -26.23
CA HIS A 338 2.00 -8.64 -24.88
C HIS A 338 1.30 -7.31 -24.60
N ILE A 339 0.23 -7.34 -23.82
CA ILE A 339 -0.58 -6.15 -23.52
C ILE A 339 0.22 -5.12 -22.72
N GLU A 340 0.16 -3.87 -23.15
CA GLU A 340 0.52 -2.70 -22.35
C GLU A 340 -0.51 -1.59 -22.64
N CYS A 341 -1.39 -1.33 -21.68
CA CYS A 341 -2.47 -0.37 -21.84
C CYS A 341 -2.50 0.59 -20.66
N ASP A 342 -2.50 1.87 -20.96
CA ASP A 342 -2.59 2.94 -19.97
C ASP A 342 -3.89 3.73 -20.14
N THR A 343 -4.35 4.35 -19.06
CA THR A 343 -5.44 5.34 -19.09
C THR A 343 -5.00 6.60 -18.38
N TYR A 344 -4.89 7.67 -19.14
CA TYR A 344 -4.42 8.97 -18.69
C TYR A 344 -5.58 9.84 -18.23
N SER A 345 -5.42 10.47 -17.07
CA SER A 345 -6.35 11.51 -16.62
C SER A 345 -6.32 12.71 -17.57
N PRO A 346 -7.32 13.60 -17.54
CA PRO A 346 -7.15 14.95 -18.06
C PRO A 346 -5.91 15.62 -17.45
N VAL A 347 -5.30 16.55 -18.21
CA VAL A 347 -4.28 17.46 -17.66
C VAL A 347 -4.94 18.37 -16.63
N MET A 348 -4.40 18.39 -15.42
CA MET A 348 -4.89 19.22 -14.33
C MET A 348 -3.91 20.35 -14.07
N ALA A 349 -4.43 21.58 -13.97
CA ALA A 349 -3.65 22.69 -13.43
C ALA A 349 -3.24 22.41 -11.99
N TRP A 350 -2.00 22.71 -11.63
CA TRP A 350 -1.54 22.62 -10.26
C TRP A 350 -2.27 23.67 -9.41
N PRO A 351 -3.02 23.27 -8.38
CA PRO A 351 -4.03 24.14 -7.78
C PRO A 351 -3.41 25.24 -6.89
N ASP A 352 -2.16 25.08 -6.43
CA ASP A 352 -1.47 26.09 -5.62
C ASP A 352 0.07 25.99 -5.79
N PRO A 353 0.72 27.01 -6.37
CA PRO A 353 2.18 27.07 -6.53
C PRO A 353 2.98 26.98 -5.22
N ALA A 354 2.36 27.24 -4.06
CA ALA A 354 3.00 27.10 -2.76
C ALA A 354 3.05 25.64 -2.26
N LYS A 355 2.33 24.72 -2.90
CA LYS A 355 2.28 23.29 -2.57
C LYS A 355 3.30 22.52 -3.42
N GLY A 356 4.13 21.69 -2.78
CA GLY A 356 5.23 20.96 -3.43
C GLY A 356 5.13 19.44 -3.32
N GLY A 357 4.06 18.95 -2.71
CA GLY A 357 3.85 17.53 -2.42
C GLY A 357 2.50 17.04 -2.94
N MET A 358 2.41 15.74 -3.19
CA MET A 358 1.28 15.08 -3.84
C MET A 358 1.09 13.65 -3.34
N SER A 359 -0.16 13.21 -3.21
CA SER A 359 -0.53 11.81 -3.07
C SER A 359 -1.52 11.42 -4.15
N PHE A 360 -1.34 10.24 -4.72
CA PHE A 360 -2.17 9.62 -5.73
C PHE A 360 -2.76 8.32 -5.18
N ALA A 361 -4.09 8.19 -5.17
CA ALA A 361 -4.79 7.06 -4.57
C ALA A 361 -5.88 6.52 -5.50
N PHE A 362 -6.15 5.22 -5.42
CA PHE A 362 -7.19 4.54 -6.17
C PHE A 362 -7.54 3.22 -5.49
N ASP A 363 -8.75 2.72 -5.74
CA ASP A 363 -9.11 1.34 -5.40
C ASP A 363 -8.77 0.46 -6.60
N VAL A 364 -8.30 -0.75 -6.32
CA VAL A 364 -8.00 -1.73 -7.35
C VAL A 364 -8.55 -3.10 -6.97
N TYR A 365 -9.38 -3.67 -7.82
CA TYR A 365 -9.76 -5.08 -7.72
C TYR A 365 -8.80 -5.93 -8.52
N ARG A 366 -8.32 -7.00 -7.91
CA ARG A 366 -7.33 -7.93 -8.45
C ARG A 366 -8.04 -9.27 -8.51
N HIS A 367 -7.93 -9.99 -9.61
CA HIS A 367 -8.67 -11.25 -9.78
C HIS A 367 -7.84 -12.35 -10.47
N GLU A 368 -6.69 -12.03 -11.08
CA GLU A 368 -5.82 -13.05 -11.67
C GLU A 368 -4.96 -13.73 -10.59
N LEU A 369 -5.07 -15.05 -10.50
CA LEU A 369 -4.19 -15.90 -9.69
C LEU A 369 -2.95 -16.26 -10.50
N LEU A 370 -1.73 -15.93 -10.08
CA LEU A 370 -0.54 -16.30 -10.85
C LEU A 370 -0.18 -17.77 -10.71
N ILE A 371 -0.76 -18.59 -11.57
CA ILE A 371 -0.56 -20.03 -11.62
C ILE A 371 0.19 -20.37 -12.91
N PRO A 372 1.30 -21.13 -12.84
CA PRO A 372 2.03 -21.55 -14.03
C PRO A 372 1.15 -22.29 -15.04
N ASN A 373 1.15 -21.81 -16.28
CA ASN A 373 0.40 -22.29 -17.46
C ASN A 373 -1.11 -22.04 -17.46
N ASP A 374 -1.65 -21.23 -16.54
CA ASP A 374 -3.08 -20.92 -16.48
C ASP A 374 -3.38 -19.44 -16.81
N THR A 375 -2.53 -18.51 -16.32
CA THR A 375 -2.80 -17.06 -16.43
C THR A 375 -1.80 -16.29 -17.28
N PRO A 376 -2.23 -15.22 -17.98
CA PRO A 376 -1.36 -14.38 -18.81
C PRO A 376 -0.37 -13.52 -17.99
N GLY A 377 -0.58 -13.38 -16.68
CA GLY A 377 0.31 -12.63 -15.80
C GLY A 377 0.19 -11.13 -16.03
N ILE A 378 -1.03 -10.61 -15.86
CA ILE A 378 -1.31 -9.16 -15.90
C ILE A 378 -0.81 -8.51 -14.60
N PHE A 379 -0.15 -7.37 -14.73
CA PHE A 379 0.32 -6.47 -13.66
C PHE A 379 -0.33 -5.11 -13.86
N TYR A 380 -0.37 -4.29 -12.82
CA TYR A 380 -0.73 -2.88 -13.03
C TYR A 380 0.42 -1.95 -12.92
N THR A 381 0.27 -0.92 -13.72
CA THR A 381 1.03 0.29 -13.65
C THR A 381 0.17 1.38 -13.03
N TRP A 382 0.86 2.28 -12.38
CA TRP A 382 0.33 3.60 -12.07
C TRP A 382 1.46 4.58 -12.33
N GLY A 383 1.15 5.84 -12.55
CA GLY A 383 2.18 6.85 -12.75
C GLY A 383 1.66 8.25 -12.57
N ILE A 384 2.59 9.16 -12.34
CA ILE A 384 2.33 10.59 -12.32
C ILE A 384 3.31 11.31 -13.23
N ARG A 385 2.89 12.43 -13.81
CA ARG A 385 3.78 13.40 -14.43
C ARG A 385 3.36 14.80 -14.07
N THR A 386 4.34 15.69 -13.97
CA THR A 386 4.15 17.09 -13.56
C THR A 386 5.16 17.97 -14.29
N THR A 387 4.77 19.17 -14.71
CA THR A 387 5.64 20.16 -15.38
C THR A 387 5.73 21.46 -14.60
N ALA A 388 6.77 22.25 -14.85
CA ALA A 388 6.93 23.61 -14.33
C ALA A 388 6.91 24.63 -15.48
N GLY A 389 5.84 24.63 -16.28
CA GLY A 389 5.63 25.57 -17.39
C GLY A 389 6.09 25.09 -18.78
N GLY A 390 6.33 23.78 -18.96
CA GLY A 390 6.57 23.14 -20.26
C GLY A 390 5.40 22.23 -20.67
N ASP A 391 5.39 21.74 -21.90
CA ASP A 391 4.35 20.82 -22.40
C ASP A 391 4.35 19.52 -21.58
N ILE A 392 3.25 19.27 -20.86
CA ILE A 392 3.08 18.07 -20.03
C ILE A 392 3.08 16.78 -20.85
N ASN A 393 2.77 16.84 -22.14
CA ASN A 393 2.82 15.66 -23.01
C ASN A 393 4.24 15.15 -23.25
N VAL A 394 5.25 16.02 -23.11
CA VAL A 394 6.68 15.68 -23.24
C VAL A 394 7.28 15.25 -21.89
N ALA A 395 6.56 15.47 -20.77
CA ALA A 395 7.04 15.02 -19.46
C ALA A 395 6.90 13.49 -19.33
N GLY A 396 8.01 12.82 -19.04
CA GLY A 396 8.02 11.37 -18.78
C GLY A 396 7.17 10.99 -17.57
N TRP A 397 6.51 9.84 -17.66
CA TRP A 397 5.81 9.21 -16.54
C TRP A 397 6.78 8.78 -15.45
N LYS A 398 6.41 9.01 -14.20
CA LYS A 398 7.18 8.61 -13.02
C LYS A 398 6.33 7.72 -12.13
N ASN A 399 6.93 6.63 -11.65
CA ASN A 399 6.31 5.70 -10.73
C ASN A 399 7.41 5.06 -9.85
N ARG A 400 7.04 4.11 -8.99
CA ARG A 400 8.00 3.42 -8.11
C ARG A 400 8.13 1.93 -8.34
N ASN A 401 7.35 1.36 -9.26
CA ASN A 401 7.37 -0.02 -9.78
C ASN A 401 6.02 -0.30 -10.49
N PHE A 402 5.97 -1.35 -11.31
CA PHE A 402 4.74 -2.06 -11.62
C PHE A 402 4.39 -2.98 -10.45
N VAL A 403 3.10 -3.08 -10.11
CA VAL A 403 2.66 -3.78 -8.91
C VAL A 403 2.00 -5.11 -9.28
N TYR A 404 2.39 -6.13 -8.54
CA TYR A 404 1.98 -7.51 -8.73
C TYR A 404 0.49 -7.73 -8.40
N TYR A 405 -0.16 -8.59 -9.20
CA TYR A 405 -1.53 -9.03 -9.01
C TYR A 405 -1.61 -10.50 -8.59
N GLY A 406 -2.45 -10.79 -7.61
CA GLY A 406 -2.72 -12.13 -7.09
C GLY A 406 -3.99 -12.10 -6.25
N GLY A 407 -4.79 -13.16 -6.36
CA GLY A 407 -6.01 -13.42 -5.55
C GLY A 407 -7.18 -12.49 -5.85
N PRO A 408 -8.44 -12.95 -5.74
CA PRO A 408 -9.63 -12.10 -5.88
C PRO A 408 -9.76 -11.17 -4.68
N ASN A 409 -9.27 -9.93 -4.73
CA ASN A 409 -9.45 -8.95 -3.65
C ASN A 409 -9.41 -7.47 -4.08
N TYR A 410 -10.06 -6.62 -3.28
CA TYR A 410 -9.99 -5.15 -3.42
C TYR A 410 -8.89 -4.58 -2.52
N LEU A 411 -7.99 -3.79 -3.09
CA LEU A 411 -6.99 -3.01 -2.35
C LEU A 411 -7.25 -1.52 -2.51
N ARG A 412 -7.18 -0.78 -1.39
CA ARG A 412 -6.99 0.68 -1.44
C ARG A 412 -5.51 0.98 -1.60
N THR A 413 -5.12 1.48 -2.76
CA THR A 413 -3.76 1.93 -3.03
C THR A 413 -3.66 3.43 -2.77
N VAL A 414 -2.66 3.84 -2.00
CA VAL A 414 -2.37 5.26 -1.78
C VAL A 414 -0.85 5.46 -1.86
N ASN A 415 -0.42 6.23 -2.85
CA ASN A 415 0.97 6.56 -3.13
C ASN A 415 1.24 8.03 -2.81
N VAL A 416 2.11 8.35 -1.86
CA VAL A 416 2.66 9.71 -1.69
C VAL A 416 3.72 9.69 -2.72
N VAL A 417 3.65 10.62 -3.64
CA VAL A 417 4.51 10.68 -4.82
C VAL A 417 5.33 11.96 -4.75
N ASP A 418 5.60 12.43 -3.53
CA ASP A 418 6.36 13.65 -3.27
C ASP A 418 7.63 13.65 -4.10
N ASP A 419 8.52 12.69 -3.86
CA ASP A 419 9.76 12.44 -4.63
C ASP A 419 9.59 12.46 -6.15
N LEU A 420 8.45 12.05 -6.70
CA LEU A 420 8.18 12.03 -8.14
C LEU A 420 7.70 13.40 -8.69
N VAL A 421 7.16 14.30 -7.86
CA VAL A 421 6.68 15.62 -8.28
C VAL A 421 7.86 16.54 -8.68
N THR A 422 7.76 17.11 -9.89
CA THR A 422 8.64 18.17 -10.41
C THR A 422 8.51 19.43 -9.57
N THR A 423 9.64 20.02 -9.18
CA THR A 423 9.60 21.24 -8.35
C THR A 423 9.07 22.43 -9.12
N GLY A 424 8.22 23.22 -8.46
CA GLY A 424 7.52 24.34 -9.10
C GLY A 424 6.41 23.86 -10.05
N ALA A 425 5.81 22.70 -9.80
CA ALA A 425 4.77 22.14 -10.64
C ALA A 425 3.65 23.16 -10.92
N THR A 426 3.29 23.30 -12.18
CA THR A 426 2.20 24.13 -12.70
C THR A 426 1.07 23.28 -13.26
N GLU A 427 1.36 22.03 -13.64
CA GLU A 427 0.40 21.05 -14.15
C GLU A 427 0.74 19.65 -13.63
N CYS A 428 -0.27 18.78 -13.55
CA CYS A 428 -0.12 17.37 -13.22
C CYS A 428 -1.08 16.50 -14.04
N GLN A 429 -0.68 15.24 -14.24
CA GLN A 429 -1.49 14.21 -14.88
C GLN A 429 -1.13 12.86 -14.25
N VAL A 430 -2.10 11.96 -14.18
CA VAL A 430 -1.92 10.63 -13.60
C VAL A 430 -2.30 9.56 -14.62
N THR A 431 -1.68 8.39 -14.51
CA THR A 431 -2.00 7.19 -15.29
C THR A 431 -2.24 6.00 -14.38
N ILE A 432 -3.13 5.13 -14.82
CA ILE A 432 -3.35 3.77 -14.32
C ILE A 432 -3.46 2.86 -15.54
N GLY A 433 -2.83 1.70 -15.47
CA GLY A 433 -2.70 0.82 -16.63
C GLY A 433 -2.45 -0.62 -16.25
N VAL A 434 -2.28 -1.44 -17.27
CA VAL A 434 -1.98 -2.86 -17.18
C VAL A 434 -0.82 -3.20 -18.09
N VAL A 435 0.01 -4.15 -17.66
CA VAL A 435 1.07 -4.74 -18.45
C VAL A 435 1.09 -6.25 -18.29
N GLU A 436 1.22 -6.98 -19.39
CA GLU A 436 1.31 -8.43 -19.42
C GLU A 436 2.79 -8.87 -19.38
N MET A 437 3.16 -9.58 -18.32
CA MET A 437 4.56 -9.99 -18.06
C MET A 437 4.67 -11.49 -17.74
N GLY A 438 3.60 -12.28 -17.90
CA GLY A 438 3.62 -13.72 -17.58
C GLY A 438 4.68 -14.52 -18.35
N TRP A 439 4.95 -14.12 -19.59
CA TRP A 439 6.01 -14.66 -20.44
C TRP A 439 7.41 -14.48 -19.84
N GLN A 440 7.69 -13.33 -19.21
CA GLN A 440 8.99 -13.02 -18.61
C GLN A 440 9.26 -13.87 -17.35
N PHE A 441 8.20 -14.21 -16.63
CA PHE A 441 8.27 -15.00 -15.39
C PHE A 441 8.05 -16.51 -15.59
N GLY A 442 7.87 -16.97 -16.83
CA GLY A 442 7.69 -18.38 -17.15
C GLY A 442 6.31 -18.94 -16.76
N TYR A 443 5.30 -18.08 -16.62
CA TYR A 443 3.91 -18.49 -16.34
C TYR A 443 3.16 -18.95 -17.61
N GLY A 444 3.74 -18.76 -18.80
CA GLY A 444 3.17 -19.18 -20.09
C GLY A 444 2.05 -18.28 -20.60
N ASP A 445 1.63 -18.50 -21.85
CA ASP A 445 0.56 -17.74 -22.53
C ASP A 445 -0.83 -18.25 -22.09
N GLY A 446 -1.09 -18.23 -20.77
CA GLY A 446 -2.25 -18.88 -20.14
C GLY A 446 -3.59 -18.50 -20.79
N THR A 447 -4.56 -19.42 -20.84
CA THR A 447 -5.84 -19.20 -21.54
C THR A 447 -6.95 -18.60 -20.66
N ASN A 448 -6.70 -18.42 -19.36
CA ASN A 448 -7.66 -17.96 -18.38
C ASN A 448 -7.44 -16.46 -18.09
N GLY A 449 -7.93 -15.60 -19.00
CA GLY A 449 -7.86 -14.14 -18.85
C GLY A 449 -9.07 -13.61 -18.07
N THR A 450 -8.86 -12.62 -17.21
CA THR A 450 -9.92 -11.95 -16.43
C THR A 450 -9.93 -10.45 -16.77
N PRO A 451 -11.04 -9.71 -16.66
CA PRO A 451 -11.04 -8.29 -17.01
C PRO A 451 -10.46 -7.42 -15.88
N ALA A 452 -9.95 -8.07 -14.83
CA ALA A 452 -9.19 -7.45 -13.77
C ALA A 452 -7.73 -7.16 -14.22
N PRO A 453 -7.14 -6.07 -13.75
CA PRO A 453 -7.66 -5.22 -12.69
C PRO A 453 -8.78 -4.26 -13.09
N TYR A 454 -9.65 -3.99 -12.12
CA TYR A 454 -10.58 -2.86 -12.18
C TYR A 454 -10.07 -1.75 -11.28
N PHE A 455 -10.22 -0.51 -11.72
CA PHE A 455 -9.91 0.66 -10.91
C PHE A 455 -11.18 1.46 -10.60
N ASP A 456 -11.25 1.96 -9.37
CA ASP A 456 -12.28 2.88 -8.90
C ASP A 456 -11.68 3.92 -7.93
N ASN A 457 -12.48 4.88 -7.46
CA ASN A 457 -12.13 5.80 -6.36
C ASN A 457 -10.79 6.56 -6.55
N VAL A 458 -10.53 7.01 -7.77
CA VAL A 458 -9.27 7.66 -8.15
C VAL A 458 -9.20 9.09 -7.63
N ARG A 459 -8.12 9.42 -6.90
CA ARG A 459 -7.94 10.69 -6.18
C ARG A 459 -6.51 11.20 -6.30
N VAL A 460 -6.39 12.51 -6.52
CA VAL A 460 -5.16 13.27 -6.33
C VAL A 460 -5.34 14.27 -5.20
N LYS A 461 -4.34 14.38 -4.33
CA LYS A 461 -4.29 15.40 -3.28
C LYS A 461 -2.92 16.06 -3.31
N VAL A 462 -2.89 17.40 -3.34
CA VAL A 462 -1.65 18.16 -3.22
C VAL A 462 -1.59 18.94 -1.92
N TYR A 463 -0.39 19.13 -1.38
CA TYR A 463 -0.16 19.75 -0.08
C TYR A 463 1.19 20.48 -0.02
N PRO A 464 1.36 21.45 0.90
CA PRO A 464 2.66 22.07 1.16
C PRO A 464 3.68 21.02 1.59
N THR A 465 4.88 21.05 0.99
CA THR A 465 6.00 20.27 1.53
C THR A 465 6.57 21.01 2.73
N ALA A 466 6.72 20.29 3.85
CA ALA A 466 7.28 20.81 5.08
C ALA A 466 8.80 21.06 5.00
N GLY A 467 9.48 20.63 3.93
CA GLY A 467 10.93 20.73 3.74
C GLY A 467 11.44 19.67 2.77
N ALA A 468 12.64 19.14 3.03
CA ALA A 468 13.22 18.01 2.28
C ALA A 468 12.29 16.78 2.27
N ARG A 469 12.39 15.94 1.25
CA ARG A 469 11.61 14.71 1.11
C ARG A 469 12.32 13.56 1.82
N ILE A 470 11.63 12.78 2.64
CA ILE A 470 12.17 11.62 3.37
C ILE A 470 11.36 10.37 2.96
N ALA A 471 12.02 9.33 2.45
CA ALA A 471 11.42 8.09 2.00
C ALA A 471 12.01 6.87 2.74
N VAL A 472 11.13 6.00 3.23
CA VAL A 472 11.47 4.77 3.96
C VAL A 472 10.38 3.71 3.75
N THR A 473 10.74 2.43 3.87
CA THR A 473 9.80 1.29 3.81
C THR A 473 9.78 0.57 5.15
N GLU A 474 8.67 -0.09 5.51
CA GLU A 474 8.48 -0.76 6.81
C GLU A 474 9.61 -1.75 7.15
N ILE A 475 10.05 -2.55 6.17
CA ILE A 475 11.12 -3.53 6.38
C ILE A 475 12.49 -2.89 6.73
N ARG A 476 12.64 -1.58 6.53
CA ARG A 476 13.86 -0.80 6.82
C ARG A 476 13.74 0.00 8.12
N LEU A 477 12.58 -0.01 8.76
CA LEU A 477 12.34 0.60 10.06
C LEU A 477 12.71 -0.38 11.18
N ALA A 478 12.93 0.16 12.38
CA ALA A 478 13.26 -0.65 13.55
C ALA A 478 12.06 -1.51 13.95
N ASN A 479 12.33 -2.75 14.34
CA ASN A 479 11.32 -3.71 14.82
C ASN A 479 11.37 -3.82 16.35
N ASP A 480 10.33 -4.42 16.93
CA ASP A 480 10.36 -4.83 18.34
C ASP A 480 11.46 -5.88 18.60
N GLY A 481 11.95 -5.95 19.84
CA GLY A 481 13.15 -6.74 20.15
C GLY A 481 13.20 -7.32 21.56
N PHE A 482 14.11 -8.28 21.73
CA PHE A 482 14.42 -8.98 22.98
C PHE A 482 15.90 -8.80 23.34
N PRO A 483 16.35 -9.15 24.57
CA PRO A 483 17.75 -9.03 24.96
C PRO A 483 18.72 -9.67 23.97
N ALA A 484 19.74 -8.93 23.52
CA ALA A 484 20.68 -9.38 22.50
C ALA A 484 21.49 -10.63 22.89
N ILE A 485 21.61 -10.89 24.19
CA ILE A 485 22.29 -12.06 24.74
C ILE A 485 21.53 -13.37 24.50
N GLY A 486 20.28 -13.32 24.02
CA GLY A 486 19.46 -14.49 23.71
C GLY A 486 18.80 -15.15 24.93
N ASP A 487 18.99 -14.60 26.12
CA ASP A 487 18.41 -15.03 27.39
C ASP A 487 18.00 -13.80 28.23
N ILE A 488 17.27 -14.02 29.32
CA ILE A 488 16.99 -12.98 30.33
C ILE A 488 17.91 -13.21 31.54
N ASP A 489 18.86 -12.30 31.77
CA ASP A 489 19.77 -12.34 32.92
C ASP A 489 19.22 -11.51 34.10
N LEU A 490 18.54 -12.17 35.02
CA LEU A 490 18.00 -11.54 36.24
C LEU A 490 19.08 -11.27 37.31
N VAL A 491 20.30 -11.80 37.15
CA VAL A 491 21.41 -11.58 38.09
C VAL A 491 22.19 -10.34 37.70
N ASN A 492 22.46 -10.17 36.41
CA ASN A 492 23.11 -9.00 35.83
C ASN A 492 22.15 -8.29 34.89
N LEU A 493 21.25 -7.49 35.48
CA LEU A 493 20.22 -6.75 34.74
C LEU A 493 20.77 -5.87 33.61
N GLY A 494 22.01 -5.38 33.73
CA GLY A 494 22.66 -4.59 32.67
C GLY A 494 23.01 -5.37 31.40
N ALA A 495 23.04 -6.71 31.45
CA ALA A 495 23.27 -7.56 30.29
C ALA A 495 22.05 -7.67 29.37
N ASN A 496 20.87 -7.27 29.84
CA ASN A 496 19.61 -7.39 29.07
C ASN A 496 19.41 -6.24 28.08
N SER A 497 20.46 -5.76 27.42
CA SER A 497 20.31 -4.71 26.40
C SER A 497 19.60 -5.25 25.17
N ILE A 498 18.73 -4.44 24.59
CA ILE A 498 17.96 -4.74 23.37
C ILE A 498 18.53 -3.89 22.24
N ARG A 499 18.75 -4.53 21.09
CA ARG A 499 19.30 -3.87 19.89
C ARG A 499 18.23 -3.07 19.16
N PHE A 500 18.67 -1.99 18.52
CA PHE A 500 17.81 -1.17 17.66
C PHE A 500 17.96 -1.63 16.22
N ASP A 501 17.34 -2.77 15.90
CA ASP A 501 17.53 -3.44 14.62
C ASP A 501 16.37 -3.20 13.65
N MET A 502 16.69 -3.00 12.37
CA MET A 502 15.68 -2.97 11.30
C MET A 502 14.96 -4.33 11.16
N ALA A 503 13.75 -4.28 10.62
CA ALA A 503 12.89 -5.45 10.43
C ALA A 503 13.47 -6.50 9.47
N ALA A 504 14.13 -6.09 8.38
CA ALA A 504 14.72 -7.00 7.42
C ALA A 504 15.92 -7.78 7.98
N ASN A 505 15.92 -9.10 7.75
CA ASN A 505 17.10 -9.94 7.93
C ASN A 505 18.16 -9.60 6.87
N ILE A 506 19.37 -9.24 7.31
CA ILE A 506 20.52 -8.96 6.43
C ILE A 506 21.57 -10.05 6.42
N SER A 507 21.33 -11.13 7.15
CA SER A 507 22.21 -12.29 7.12
C SER A 507 22.24 -12.92 5.74
N ALA A 508 23.44 -13.30 5.31
CA ALA A 508 23.60 -14.08 4.09
C ALA A 508 22.87 -15.42 4.23
N ARG A 509 22.34 -15.97 3.14
CA ARG A 509 21.65 -17.29 3.13
C ARG A 509 22.49 -18.44 3.70
N THR A 510 23.82 -18.35 3.65
CA THR A 510 24.73 -19.35 4.24
C THR A 510 24.81 -19.26 5.76
N HIS A 511 24.44 -18.11 6.33
CA HIS A 511 24.30 -17.88 7.75
C HIS A 511 22.90 -18.32 8.13
N LEU A 512 22.75 -19.58 8.58
CA LEU A 512 21.47 -20.17 9.01
C LEU A 512 20.88 -19.52 10.29
N ARG A 513 21.40 -18.36 10.69
CA ARG A 513 20.92 -17.57 11.81
C ARG A 513 20.10 -16.42 11.24
N ASN A 514 18.91 -16.23 11.78
CA ASN A 514 18.15 -15.04 11.52
C ASN A 514 18.67 -13.92 12.43
N ASP A 515 19.43 -12.98 11.87
CA ASP A 515 19.92 -11.81 12.60
C ASP A 515 19.28 -10.56 12.01
N PRO A 516 18.48 -9.85 12.81
CA PRO A 516 18.01 -8.52 12.48
C PRO A 516 19.14 -7.54 12.14
N GLY A 517 18.89 -6.66 11.18
CA GLY A 517 19.91 -5.71 10.71
C GLY A 517 20.20 -4.57 11.67
N ASP A 518 21.47 -4.34 11.94
CA ASP A 518 22.04 -3.41 12.95
C ASP A 518 21.80 -1.91 12.70
N SER A 519 21.16 -1.55 11.59
CA SER A 519 20.94 -0.15 11.25
C SER A 519 19.71 0.02 10.37
N ILE A 520 18.96 1.08 10.64
CA ILE A 520 17.89 1.53 9.76
C ILE A 520 18.43 2.57 8.77
N TRP A 521 17.75 2.76 7.65
CA TRP A 521 18.15 3.79 6.69
C TRP A 521 16.97 4.38 5.94
N VAL A 522 17.15 5.63 5.49
CA VAL A 522 16.15 6.41 4.75
C VAL A 522 16.79 7.14 3.57
N ASP A 523 16.01 7.38 2.53
CA ASP A 523 16.41 8.21 1.40
C ASP A 523 15.89 9.64 1.59
N VAL A 524 16.75 10.65 1.49
CA VAL A 524 16.41 12.07 1.69
C VAL A 524 16.84 12.93 0.51
N THR A 525 15.87 13.58 -0.12
CA THR A 525 16.07 14.44 -1.29
C THR A 525 15.62 15.87 -0.97
N PRO A 526 16.47 16.91 -1.13
CA PRO A 526 16.05 18.31 -0.91
C PRO A 526 14.98 18.74 -1.93
N ARG A 527 14.19 19.77 -1.59
CA ARG A 527 13.32 20.48 -2.55
C ARG A 527 14.19 20.99 -3.70
N ALA A 528 13.73 20.92 -4.96
CA ALA A 528 14.64 21.19 -6.07
C ALA A 528 15.13 22.64 -6.11
N GLY A 529 16.34 22.81 -6.64
CA GLY A 529 17.12 24.04 -6.51
C GLY A 529 17.66 24.27 -5.09
N GLY A 530 17.34 23.40 -4.14
CA GLY A 530 17.82 23.45 -2.76
C GLY A 530 18.93 22.46 -2.44
N THR A 531 19.51 22.64 -1.26
CA THR A 531 20.51 21.73 -0.68
C THR A 531 20.10 21.40 0.75
N LEU A 532 20.46 20.21 1.22
CA LEU A 532 20.28 19.86 2.63
C LEU A 532 21.16 20.76 3.51
N THR A 533 20.59 21.30 4.57
CA THR A 533 21.35 22.03 5.60
C THR A 533 21.83 21.04 6.66
N GLY A 534 22.87 20.29 6.32
CA GLY A 534 23.41 19.21 7.13
C GLY A 534 22.76 17.85 6.83
N ASN A 535 23.29 16.79 7.45
CA ASN A 535 22.72 15.46 7.31
C ASN A 535 21.35 15.38 8.01
N PRO A 536 20.43 14.54 7.51
CA PRO A 536 19.20 14.20 8.21
C PRO A 536 19.48 13.65 9.59
N VAL A 537 18.52 13.80 10.49
CA VAL A 537 18.66 13.43 11.90
C VAL A 537 17.50 12.54 12.36
N LEU A 538 17.75 11.67 13.33
CA LEU A 538 16.74 10.87 14.02
C LEU A 538 16.57 11.42 15.43
N HIS A 539 15.34 11.81 15.76
CA HIS A 539 14.92 12.15 17.10
C HIS A 539 14.28 10.93 17.75
N TRP A 540 14.51 10.75 19.04
CA TRP A 540 13.94 9.65 19.80
C TRP A 540 13.50 10.12 21.19
N THR A 541 12.57 9.41 21.80
CA THR A 541 12.16 9.63 23.20
C THR A 541 11.56 8.34 23.74
N PHE A 542 11.65 8.11 25.06
CA PHE A 542 10.95 7.01 25.69
C PHE A 542 9.49 7.43 25.95
N ALA A 543 8.53 6.71 25.36
CA ALA A 543 7.13 6.79 25.74
C ALA A 543 6.90 6.05 27.06
N VAL A 544 7.55 4.91 27.23
CA VAL A 544 7.71 4.21 28.50
C VAL A 544 9.20 4.01 28.74
N GLN A 545 9.70 4.46 29.89
CA GLN A 545 11.06 4.17 30.31
C GLN A 545 11.02 3.30 31.56
N ASN A 546 11.54 2.08 31.45
CA ASN A 546 11.66 1.19 32.57
C ASN A 546 12.77 1.67 33.52
N THR A 547 12.34 2.14 34.68
CA THR A 547 13.24 2.72 35.69
C THR A 547 14.15 1.69 36.36
N LEU A 548 13.83 0.39 36.28
CA LEU A 548 14.66 -0.69 36.79
C LEU A 548 16.07 -0.65 36.17
N PHE A 549 16.16 -0.29 34.89
CA PHE A 549 17.40 -0.32 34.12
C PHE A 549 18.16 1.00 34.09
N ASN A 550 17.66 2.05 34.75
CA ASN A 550 18.31 3.36 34.79
C ASN A 550 19.80 3.33 35.22
N PRO A 551 20.24 2.50 36.18
CA PRO A 551 21.66 2.41 36.56
C PRO A 551 22.58 1.88 35.46
N TYR A 552 22.04 1.21 34.44
CA TYR A 552 22.79 0.59 33.35
C TYR A 552 22.69 1.39 32.04
N ARG A 553 21.93 2.48 32.05
CA ARG A 553 21.56 3.20 30.82
C ARG A 553 22.63 4.19 30.41
N THR A 554 23.05 4.11 29.15
CA THR A 554 23.94 5.05 28.46
C THR A 554 23.22 5.55 27.21
N LEU A 555 22.89 6.85 27.20
CA LEU A 555 22.09 7.44 26.12
C LEU A 555 22.98 8.07 25.05
N PRO A 556 22.70 7.87 23.75
CA PRO A 556 23.38 8.57 22.67
C PRO A 556 22.97 10.04 22.65
N SER A 557 23.56 10.81 21.72
CA SER A 557 23.05 12.15 21.44
C SER A 557 21.61 12.11 20.94
N ASN A 558 20.86 13.16 21.24
CA ASN A 558 19.53 13.37 20.69
C ASN A 558 19.45 14.79 20.12
N PRO A 559 19.31 14.96 18.79
CA PRO A 559 19.11 13.89 17.82
C PRO A 559 20.39 13.10 17.47
N VAL A 560 20.21 11.95 16.82
CA VAL A 560 21.26 11.15 16.18
C VAL A 560 21.44 11.65 14.74
N VAL A 561 22.66 11.96 14.33
CA VAL A 561 22.94 12.44 12.96
C VAL A 561 23.12 11.24 12.03
N GLY A 562 22.43 11.24 10.89
CA GLY A 562 22.53 10.18 9.90
C GLY A 562 23.89 10.16 9.20
N ASN A 563 24.41 8.96 8.97
CA ASN A 563 25.66 8.72 8.25
C ASN A 563 25.40 8.53 6.75
N LEU A 564 26.42 8.76 5.91
CA LEU A 564 26.31 8.50 4.47
C LEU A 564 26.41 7.00 4.19
N THR A 565 25.61 6.51 3.25
CA THR A 565 25.60 5.09 2.86
C THR A 565 26.49 4.82 1.65
N TYR A 566 27.20 3.69 1.67
CA TYR A 566 28.11 3.26 0.61
C TYR A 566 27.78 1.84 0.15
N THR A 567 28.01 1.54 -1.14
CA THR A 567 27.95 0.17 -1.67
C THR A 567 29.09 -0.67 -1.12
N ALA A 568 29.01 -2.00 -1.27
CA ALA A 568 30.11 -2.90 -0.91
C ALA A 568 31.43 -2.57 -1.65
N ALA A 569 31.35 -1.95 -2.82
CA ALA A 569 32.50 -1.48 -3.61
C ALA A 569 33.01 -0.09 -3.17
N GLY A 570 32.40 0.53 -2.15
CA GLY A 570 32.79 1.83 -1.61
C GLY A 570 32.21 3.04 -2.36
N ALA A 571 31.28 2.85 -3.31
CA ALA A 571 30.63 3.95 -4.01
C ALA A 571 29.54 4.58 -3.14
N LEU A 572 29.44 5.91 -3.11
CA LEU A 572 28.38 6.61 -2.37
C LEU A 572 27.01 6.28 -2.98
N VAL A 573 26.07 5.87 -2.14
CA VAL A 573 24.66 5.78 -2.52
C VAL A 573 24.03 7.14 -2.26
N ALA A 574 23.85 7.93 -3.32
CA ALA A 574 23.34 9.28 -3.22
C ALA A 574 22.00 9.33 -2.46
N ASN A 575 21.82 10.37 -1.64
CA ASN A 575 20.62 10.64 -0.86
C ASN A 575 20.27 9.60 0.23
N ARG A 576 21.05 8.53 0.41
CA ARG A 576 20.77 7.52 1.44
C ARG A 576 21.55 7.75 2.73
N TYR A 577 20.83 7.74 3.85
CA TYR A 577 21.39 7.97 5.18
C TYR A 577 21.05 6.83 6.14
N ASN A 578 22.05 6.28 6.81
CA ASN A 578 21.88 5.25 7.83
C ASN A 578 21.89 5.86 9.24
N PHE A 579 21.05 5.30 10.10
CA PHE A 579 20.95 5.64 11.52
C PHE A 579 21.25 4.40 12.33
N ASP A 580 22.16 4.59 13.27
CA ASP A 580 22.67 3.55 14.14
C ASP A 580 22.56 4.06 15.57
N LEU A 581 21.84 3.31 16.41
CA LEU A 581 21.65 3.58 17.82
C LEU A 581 22.40 2.51 18.62
N PRO A 582 22.92 2.83 19.82
CA PRO A 582 23.72 1.87 20.57
C PRO A 582 23.00 0.53 20.82
N ASP A 583 23.65 -0.56 20.40
CA ASP A 583 23.22 -1.95 20.68
C ASP A 583 23.13 -2.31 22.17
N THR A 584 23.90 -1.58 22.98
CA THR A 584 24.04 -1.87 24.40
C THR A 584 23.84 -0.63 25.24
N GLY A 585 23.17 -0.81 26.38
CA GLY A 585 22.94 0.26 27.34
C GLY A 585 21.87 1.28 26.94
N MET A 586 21.23 1.18 25.78
CA MET A 586 20.16 2.12 25.39
C MET A 586 18.77 1.59 25.71
N ILE A 587 18.33 0.50 25.09
CA ILE A 587 16.97 -0.05 25.23
C ILE A 587 17.03 -1.30 26.12
N PHE A 588 16.06 -1.45 27.01
CA PHE A 588 15.95 -2.56 27.94
C PHE A 588 14.52 -3.11 27.98
N PRO A 589 14.32 -4.33 28.54
CA PRO A 589 13.01 -4.90 28.82
C PRO A 589 12.03 -3.89 29.47
N GLY A 590 10.82 -3.76 28.93
CA GLY A 590 9.77 -2.83 29.35
C GLY A 590 9.91 -1.38 28.90
N ASP A 591 10.91 -1.06 28.08
CA ASP A 591 10.97 0.24 27.41
C ASP A 591 10.06 0.29 26.18
N GLU A 592 9.52 1.47 25.90
CA GLU A 592 8.84 1.80 24.65
C GLU A 592 9.49 3.08 24.10
N LEU A 593 10.19 2.96 22.97
CA LEU A 593 10.90 4.04 22.32
C LEU A 593 10.11 4.56 21.12
N HIS A 594 9.78 5.84 21.10
CA HIS A 594 9.25 6.52 19.91
C HIS A 594 10.40 7.21 19.18
N TYR A 595 10.42 7.15 17.84
CA TYR A 595 11.40 7.87 17.04
C TYR A 595 10.78 8.53 15.80
N TYR A 596 11.47 9.51 15.23
CA TYR A 596 11.14 10.12 13.94
C TYR A 596 12.39 10.67 13.27
N PHE A 597 12.36 10.78 11.94
CA PHE A 597 13.41 11.44 11.16
C PHE A 597 13.06 12.90 10.92
N ALA A 598 14.06 13.76 10.84
CA ALA A 598 13.93 15.14 10.40
C ALA A 598 15.02 15.50 9.39
N ALA A 599 14.66 16.24 8.35
CA ALA A 599 15.59 16.72 7.35
C ALA A 599 15.28 18.17 7.02
N THR A 600 16.32 19.00 6.99
CA THR A 600 16.20 20.43 6.71
C THR A 600 16.89 20.74 5.38
N ASP A 601 16.24 21.51 4.53
CA ASP A 601 16.82 22.02 3.30
C ASP A 601 16.71 23.54 3.22
N ASN A 602 17.49 24.10 2.29
CA ASN A 602 17.50 25.51 1.97
C ASN A 602 17.33 25.69 0.47
N VAL A 603 16.23 26.33 0.06
CA VAL A 603 15.96 26.74 -1.32
C VAL A 603 16.06 28.26 -1.38
N ALA A 604 17.16 28.79 -1.91
CA ALA A 604 17.36 30.24 -2.11
C ALA A 604 17.10 31.12 -0.85
N GLY A 605 17.39 30.63 0.34
CA GLY A 605 17.18 31.32 1.63
C GLY A 605 15.90 30.91 2.36
N ASP A 606 15.00 30.17 1.72
CA ASP A 606 13.83 29.55 2.35
C ASP A 606 14.22 28.22 3.00
N ILE A 607 14.43 28.24 4.31
CA ILE A 607 14.85 27.08 5.11
C ILE A 607 13.61 26.38 5.67
N LYS A 608 13.45 25.08 5.38
CA LYS A 608 12.31 24.29 5.84
C LYS A 608 12.74 22.91 6.34
N THR A 609 12.01 22.38 7.32
CA THR A 609 12.29 21.08 7.96
C THR A 609 11.10 20.15 7.82
N ALA A 610 11.31 19.00 7.18
CA ALA A 610 10.31 17.93 7.13
C ALA A 610 10.61 16.85 8.17
N THR A 611 9.58 16.09 8.53
CA THR A 611 9.70 14.92 9.42
C THR A 611 9.09 13.66 8.80
N ALA A 612 9.58 12.49 9.20
CA ALA A 612 8.96 11.19 8.94
C ALA A 612 8.80 10.44 10.27
N PRO A 613 7.58 10.17 10.74
CA PRO A 613 6.30 10.46 10.09
C PRO A 613 6.01 11.97 9.98
N GLY A 614 5.19 12.37 9.00
CA GLY A 614 4.86 13.79 8.78
C GLY A 614 4.09 14.41 9.95
N ALA A 615 4.42 15.66 10.29
CA ALA A 615 3.93 16.43 11.45
C ALA A 615 3.81 15.62 12.75
N VAL A 616 4.97 15.27 13.28
CA VAL A 616 5.11 14.75 14.63
C VAL A 616 4.45 15.72 15.62
N SER A 617 3.35 15.27 16.22
CA SER A 617 2.74 15.98 17.35
C SER A 617 3.65 15.82 18.56
N LEU A 618 4.29 16.91 19.01
CA LEU A 618 5.10 16.89 20.23
C LEU A 618 4.29 16.53 21.49
N ALA A 619 2.96 16.65 21.45
CA ALA A 619 2.09 16.20 22.54
C ALA A 619 1.86 14.68 22.53
N ASN A 620 2.05 14.03 21.37
CA ASN A 620 1.91 12.58 21.23
C ASN A 620 3.28 11.86 21.15
N PHE A 621 4.34 12.55 20.78
CA PHE A 621 5.70 12.01 20.82
C PHE A 621 6.13 11.78 22.28
N GLY A 622 6.35 10.52 22.64
CA GLY A 622 6.53 10.10 24.04
C GLY A 622 5.22 9.87 24.82
N ASN A 623 4.08 9.82 24.14
CA ASN A 623 2.81 9.45 24.77
C ASN A 623 2.61 7.93 24.66
N PRO A 624 2.60 7.19 25.78
CA PRO A 624 2.52 5.72 25.77
C PRO A 624 1.10 5.18 25.52
N GLU A 625 0.12 6.05 25.34
CA GLU A 625 -1.24 5.61 25.02
C GLU A 625 -1.27 5.02 23.59
N PRO A 626 -1.79 3.79 23.41
CA PRO A 626 -1.91 3.18 22.10
C PRO A 626 -2.61 4.10 21.09
N MET A 627 -2.16 4.05 19.83
CA MET A 627 -2.67 4.85 18.71
C MET A 627 -2.48 6.37 18.83
N LYS A 628 -1.88 6.91 19.91
CA LYS A 628 -1.56 8.36 19.96
C LYS A 628 -0.35 8.70 19.10
N TYR A 629 0.60 7.79 19.02
CA TYR A 629 1.76 7.87 18.15
C TYR A 629 1.73 6.72 17.14
N PRO A 630 2.18 6.92 15.90
CA PRO A 630 2.36 5.84 14.92
C PRO A 630 3.19 4.69 15.49
N SER A 631 2.57 3.51 15.64
CA SER A 631 3.22 2.31 16.17
C SER A 631 4.37 1.82 15.27
N VAL A 632 4.31 2.06 13.95
CA VAL A 632 5.41 1.71 13.02
C VAL A 632 6.71 2.47 13.28
N TYR A 633 6.67 3.54 14.09
CA TYR A 633 7.84 4.28 14.58
C TYR A 633 8.03 4.12 16.10
N THR A 634 7.54 3.01 16.64
CA THR A 634 7.71 2.60 18.03
C THR A 634 8.56 1.34 18.08
N VAL A 635 9.43 1.23 19.07
CA VAL A 635 10.19 0.02 19.38
C VAL A 635 9.90 -0.38 20.82
N SER A 636 9.39 -1.59 20.98
CA SER A 636 9.07 -2.20 22.27
C SER A 636 10.20 -3.13 22.69
N GLY A 637 10.73 -2.90 23.88
CA GLY A 637 11.71 -3.77 24.50
C GLY A 637 11.02 -4.88 25.29
N LEU A 638 11.05 -6.11 24.79
CA LEU A 638 10.33 -7.23 25.38
C LEU A 638 11.25 -8.17 26.17
N PRO A 639 10.74 -8.88 27.20
CA PRO A 639 9.43 -8.69 27.83
C PRO A 639 9.36 -7.47 28.76
N SER A 640 8.19 -7.07 29.23
CA SER A 640 8.03 -5.96 30.19
C SER A 640 8.41 -6.36 31.63
N ILE A 641 9.71 -6.53 31.91
CA ILE A 641 10.23 -6.90 33.23
C ILE A 641 10.05 -5.76 34.25
N LYS A 642 9.25 -5.97 35.29
CA LYS A 642 8.88 -4.95 36.27
C LYS A 642 9.82 -4.86 37.48
N ASP A 643 10.55 -5.93 37.79
CA ASP A 643 11.44 -5.99 38.94
C ASP A 643 12.62 -6.96 38.73
N ALA A 644 13.56 -6.96 39.68
CA ALA A 644 14.73 -7.83 39.65
C ALA A 644 14.41 -9.33 39.86
N LEU A 645 13.14 -9.68 40.13
CA LEU A 645 12.69 -11.08 40.19
C LEU A 645 12.19 -11.57 38.83
N GLY A 646 12.12 -10.70 37.83
CA GLY A 646 11.62 -11.05 36.50
C GLY A 646 10.10 -11.03 36.40
N THR A 647 9.39 -10.34 37.30
CA THR A 647 7.93 -10.20 37.20
C THR A 647 7.59 -9.53 35.87
N GLN A 648 6.74 -10.15 35.05
CA GLN A 648 6.35 -9.67 33.72
C GLN A 648 4.89 -10.05 33.41
N PRO A 649 4.27 -9.48 32.38
CA PRO A 649 3.02 -9.99 31.82
C PRO A 649 3.15 -11.46 31.40
N THR A 650 2.06 -12.22 31.55
CA THR A 650 1.99 -13.62 31.15
C THR A 650 1.34 -13.82 29.78
N LEU A 651 0.71 -12.77 29.23
CA LEU A 651 0.07 -12.77 27.92
C LEU A 651 0.94 -12.01 26.91
N LEU A 652 1.25 -12.64 25.77
CA LEU A 652 1.85 -11.97 24.61
C LEU A 652 0.84 -11.89 23.46
N PHE A 653 0.61 -10.70 22.92
CA PHE A 653 -0.09 -10.53 21.65
C PHE A 653 0.94 -10.39 20.53
N TRP A 654 1.07 -11.43 19.71
CA TRP A 654 1.81 -11.38 18.46
C TRP A 654 0.85 -10.94 17.34
N ASN A 655 1.01 -9.69 16.92
CA ASN A 655 0.30 -9.11 15.81
C ASN A 655 1.12 -9.27 14.53
N ASP A 656 0.93 -10.40 13.87
CA ASP A 656 1.67 -10.73 12.65
C ASP A 656 1.12 -9.98 11.43
N PHE A 657 -0.09 -9.44 11.50
CA PHE A 657 -0.68 -8.57 10.47
C PHE A 657 -0.11 -7.13 10.43
N GLY A 658 0.67 -6.75 11.44
CA GLY A 658 1.31 -5.45 11.68
C GLY A 658 1.18 -4.36 10.61
N PHE A 659 0.61 -3.21 10.99
CA PHE A 659 0.55 -1.92 10.28
C PHE A 659 -0.28 -1.89 8.99
N ARG A 660 -1.14 -2.89 8.78
CA ARG A 660 -2.01 -3.00 7.59
C ARG A 660 -3.43 -2.50 7.80
N GLY A 661 -3.74 -2.04 9.02
CA GLY A 661 -5.05 -1.51 9.40
C GLY A 661 -5.94 -2.50 10.12
N GLY A 662 -7.09 -2.06 10.63
CA GLY A 662 -8.00 -2.91 11.40
C GLY A 662 -7.55 -3.24 12.83
N GLU A 663 -6.25 -3.16 13.15
CA GLU A 663 -5.66 -3.48 14.46
C GLU A 663 -6.31 -2.71 15.64
N ASP A 664 -6.90 -1.55 15.36
CA ASP A 664 -7.75 -0.78 16.28
C ASP A 664 -8.84 -1.64 16.93
N GLU A 665 -9.33 -2.66 16.23
CA GLU A 665 -10.32 -3.59 16.71
C GLU A 665 -9.76 -4.55 17.78
N TRP A 666 -8.51 -5.00 17.61
CA TRP A 666 -7.81 -5.82 18.60
C TRP A 666 -7.47 -5.01 19.84
N TYR A 667 -6.78 -3.87 19.67
CA TYR A 667 -6.42 -3.00 20.79
C TYR A 667 -7.68 -2.43 21.47
N GLY A 668 -8.72 -2.14 20.70
CA GLY A 668 -10.03 -1.73 21.19
C GLY A 668 -10.68 -2.82 22.05
N ALA A 669 -10.62 -4.08 21.63
CA ALA A 669 -11.15 -5.20 22.39
C ALA A 669 -10.37 -5.46 23.68
N LEU A 670 -9.03 -5.49 23.63
CA LEU A 670 -8.17 -5.63 24.80
C LEU A 670 -8.43 -4.52 25.84
N ARG A 671 -8.56 -3.27 25.38
CA ARG A 671 -8.90 -2.13 26.23
C ARG A 671 -10.31 -2.24 26.81
N HIS A 672 -11.29 -2.74 26.05
CA HIS A 672 -12.65 -2.94 26.55
C HIS A 672 -12.70 -3.96 27.69
N LEU A 673 -11.83 -4.97 27.64
CA LEU A 673 -11.63 -5.95 28.71
C LEU A 673 -10.84 -5.40 29.90
N GLY A 674 -10.40 -4.14 29.84
CA GLY A 674 -9.64 -3.48 30.90
C GLY A 674 -8.18 -3.90 30.99
N LEU A 675 -7.65 -4.60 29.97
CA LEU A 675 -6.26 -5.04 29.94
C LEU A 675 -5.33 -3.88 29.61
N VAL A 676 -4.20 -3.82 30.30
CA VAL A 676 -3.20 -2.75 30.16
C VAL A 676 -1.91 -3.30 29.58
N ARG A 677 -1.45 -2.72 28.46
CA ARG A 677 -0.17 -3.07 27.81
C ARG A 677 1.01 -2.85 28.77
N GLY A 678 1.97 -3.77 28.78
CA GLY A 678 3.12 -3.80 29.69
C GLY A 678 2.78 -4.24 31.12
N ASP A 679 1.49 -4.25 31.48
CA ASP A 679 1.03 -4.64 32.80
C ASP A 679 0.40 -6.03 32.81
N ASP A 680 -0.60 -6.25 31.95
CA ASP A 680 -1.36 -7.50 31.80
C ASP A 680 -0.94 -8.28 30.56
N TYR A 681 -0.51 -7.58 29.50
CA TYR A 681 -0.05 -8.19 28.26
C TYR A 681 1.07 -7.37 27.59
N ASP A 682 1.93 -8.04 26.84
CA ASP A 682 2.88 -7.40 25.92
C ASP A 682 2.43 -7.57 24.46
N VAL A 683 2.96 -6.74 23.56
CA VAL A 683 2.67 -6.81 22.12
C VAL A 683 3.99 -6.91 21.36
N PHE A 684 4.03 -7.81 20.39
CA PHE A 684 5.07 -7.88 19.36
C PHE A 684 4.40 -7.66 17.99
N ASP A 685 4.72 -6.55 17.33
CA ASP A 685 4.19 -6.21 16.01
C ASP A 685 5.18 -6.63 14.91
N THR A 686 4.76 -7.41 13.91
CA THR A 686 5.63 -7.78 12.78
C THR A 686 5.66 -6.67 11.73
N HIS A 687 6.84 -6.07 11.50
CA HIS A 687 7.01 -4.98 10.52
C HIS A 687 7.15 -5.50 9.08
N GLY A 688 6.14 -5.32 8.22
CA GLY A 688 6.17 -5.76 6.83
C GLY A 688 6.04 -7.28 6.65
N PRO A 689 5.03 -7.94 7.24
CA PRO A 689 4.93 -9.40 7.37
C PRO A 689 4.92 -10.16 6.04
N SER A 690 4.19 -9.67 5.02
CA SER A 690 4.14 -10.35 3.71
C SER A 690 5.44 -10.27 2.90
N SER A 691 6.51 -9.70 3.44
CA SER A 691 7.79 -9.59 2.75
C SER A 691 8.65 -10.85 2.88
N GLY A 692 8.38 -11.73 3.85
CA GLY A 692 9.14 -12.97 4.08
C GLY A 692 10.62 -12.72 4.41
N VAL A 693 10.91 -11.61 5.10
CA VAL A 693 12.29 -11.18 5.40
C VAL A 693 12.78 -11.61 6.79
N GLY A 694 12.16 -12.60 7.42
CA GLY A 694 12.58 -13.10 8.75
C GLY A 694 12.26 -12.15 9.90
N ASN A 695 11.23 -11.35 9.76
CA ASN A 695 10.79 -10.32 10.70
C ASN A 695 9.81 -10.84 11.77
N GLY A 696 9.29 -12.06 11.62
CA GLY A 696 8.44 -12.72 12.60
C GLY A 696 9.13 -13.03 13.94
N LEU A 697 8.35 -13.49 14.92
CA LEU A 697 8.80 -13.65 16.31
C LEU A 697 10.00 -14.62 16.46
N GLY A 698 10.02 -15.70 15.69
CA GLY A 698 11.11 -16.68 15.61
C GLY A 698 12.41 -16.15 14.99
N GLY A 699 12.34 -14.99 14.34
CA GLY A 699 13.52 -14.21 13.94
C GLY A 699 14.07 -13.28 15.01
N ARG A 700 13.35 -13.10 16.12
CA ARG A 700 13.62 -12.07 17.13
C ARG A 700 13.84 -12.59 18.54
N ALA A 701 13.27 -13.76 18.85
CA ALA A 701 13.24 -14.28 20.20
C ALA A 701 13.75 -15.72 20.28
N THR A 702 14.27 -16.07 21.45
CA THR A 702 14.55 -17.46 21.84
C THR A 702 13.45 -17.99 22.77
N GLN A 703 13.40 -19.32 22.95
CA GLN A 703 12.47 -19.96 23.88
C GLN A 703 12.57 -19.37 25.30
N SER A 704 13.78 -19.09 25.79
CA SER A 704 14.00 -18.59 27.15
C SER A 704 13.44 -17.18 27.35
N GLN A 705 13.49 -16.35 26.31
CA GLN A 705 13.00 -14.98 26.34
C GLN A 705 11.47 -14.89 26.35
N ILE A 706 10.80 -15.85 25.72
CA ILE A 706 9.33 -15.96 25.74
C ILE A 706 8.80 -16.93 26.80
N ALA A 707 9.68 -17.55 27.60
CA ALA A 707 9.29 -18.60 28.55
C ALA A 707 8.30 -18.12 29.62
N GLY A 708 8.35 -16.83 29.99
CA GLY A 708 7.46 -16.21 30.98
C GLY A 708 6.05 -15.92 30.47
N TYR A 709 5.84 -15.90 29.15
CA TYR A 709 4.49 -15.84 28.59
C TYR A 709 3.88 -17.24 28.64
N THR A 710 2.82 -17.40 29.42
CA THR A 710 2.04 -18.65 29.49
C THR A 710 0.97 -18.70 28.41
N ASP A 711 0.53 -17.53 27.96
CA ASP A 711 -0.58 -17.38 27.03
C ASP A 711 -0.14 -16.50 25.86
N MET A 712 -0.56 -16.85 24.64
CA MET A 712 -0.26 -16.07 23.45
C MET A 712 -1.51 -15.88 22.59
N LEU A 713 -1.71 -14.65 22.12
CA LEU A 713 -2.67 -14.31 21.07
C LEU A 713 -1.88 -14.09 19.79
N TYR A 714 -2.33 -14.68 18.69
CA TYR A 714 -1.72 -14.55 17.38
C TYR A 714 -2.79 -14.13 16.36
N SER A 715 -2.53 -13.06 15.62
CA SER A 715 -3.39 -12.56 14.55
C SER A 715 -2.60 -12.49 13.25
N ALA A 716 -3.06 -13.25 12.24
CA ALA A 716 -2.59 -13.10 10.87
C ALA A 716 -3.46 -12.14 10.04
N GLY A 717 -4.59 -11.66 10.57
CA GLY A 717 -5.49 -10.79 9.82
C GLY A 717 -5.96 -11.45 8.51
N ASP A 718 -5.73 -10.76 7.39
CA ASP A 718 -5.93 -11.27 6.02
C ASP A 718 -4.60 -11.55 5.29
N LEU A 719 -3.52 -11.85 6.02
CA LEU A 719 -2.25 -12.23 5.40
C LEU A 719 -2.39 -13.54 4.61
N SER A 720 -2.20 -13.44 3.30
CA SER A 720 -2.23 -14.59 2.41
C SER A 720 -0.98 -15.47 2.50
N SER A 721 0.21 -14.86 2.52
CA SER A 721 1.50 -15.53 2.69
C SER A 721 2.67 -14.53 2.76
N PRO A 722 3.75 -14.82 3.51
CA PRO A 722 3.81 -15.84 4.57
C PRO A 722 3.05 -15.40 5.82
N THR A 723 2.64 -16.38 6.64
CA THR A 723 2.13 -16.19 8.00
C THR A 723 3.19 -16.65 9.00
N VAL A 724 3.03 -17.82 9.63
CA VAL A 724 4.03 -18.40 10.53
C VAL A 724 5.09 -19.18 9.73
N SER A 725 6.35 -18.79 9.85
CA SER A 725 7.43 -19.39 9.05
C SER A 725 8.05 -20.66 9.64
N ASN A 726 8.50 -21.53 8.74
CA ASN A 726 9.16 -22.80 9.00
C ASN A 726 10.70 -22.71 9.11
N GLY A 727 11.28 -21.51 8.97
CA GLY A 727 12.72 -21.28 9.01
C GLY A 727 13.47 -21.61 7.72
N ASP A 728 12.80 -21.61 6.56
CA ASP A 728 13.45 -21.81 5.27
C ASP A 728 13.89 -20.48 4.62
N PHE A 729 15.12 -20.44 4.10
CA PHE A 729 15.68 -19.22 3.50
C PHE A 729 15.15 -18.90 2.09
N ASN A 730 14.19 -19.66 1.57
CA ASN A 730 13.63 -19.48 0.24
C ASN A 730 12.31 -18.70 0.26
N ALA A 731 11.51 -18.87 1.31
CA ALA A 731 10.23 -18.19 1.51
C ALA A 731 10.29 -17.20 2.68
N ASP A 732 10.77 -17.62 3.85
CA ASP A 732 10.93 -16.77 5.03
C ASP A 732 11.93 -17.36 6.05
N PRO A 733 13.10 -16.74 6.28
CA PRO A 733 14.13 -17.29 7.16
C PRO A 733 13.78 -17.24 8.66
N GLY A 734 12.63 -16.67 9.07
CA GLY A 734 12.12 -16.75 10.44
C GLY A 734 11.77 -18.18 10.84
N ASN A 735 12.32 -18.71 11.93
CA ASN A 735 11.94 -20.05 12.40
C ASN A 735 10.88 -19.98 13.50
N ASP A 736 9.72 -19.42 13.16
CA ASP A 736 8.61 -19.22 14.09
C ASP A 736 8.06 -20.55 14.62
N LEU A 737 7.89 -21.53 13.73
CA LEU A 737 7.43 -22.87 14.11
C LEU A 737 8.40 -23.57 15.06
N GLY A 738 9.70 -23.39 14.88
CA GLY A 738 10.72 -23.87 15.82
C GLY A 738 10.54 -23.27 17.20
N LEU A 739 10.44 -21.93 17.27
CA LEU A 739 10.24 -21.19 18.51
C LEU A 739 8.94 -21.61 19.23
N LEU A 740 7.81 -21.71 18.51
CA LEU A 740 6.54 -22.14 19.09
C LEU A 740 6.59 -23.58 19.61
N ASN A 741 7.24 -24.50 18.88
CA ASN A 741 7.41 -25.88 19.34
C ASN A 741 8.22 -25.96 20.63
N ASP A 742 9.31 -25.21 20.72
CA ASP A 742 10.13 -25.14 21.93
C ASP A 742 9.32 -24.52 23.08
N TRP A 743 8.57 -23.45 22.84
CA TRP A 743 7.69 -22.85 23.84
C TRP A 743 6.65 -23.84 24.36
N PHE A 744 5.96 -24.57 23.47
CA PHE A 744 5.01 -25.61 23.86
C PHE A 744 5.64 -26.75 24.68
N ALA A 745 6.93 -27.05 24.49
CA ALA A 745 7.63 -28.08 25.24
C ALA A 745 7.80 -27.75 26.73
N LEU A 746 7.63 -26.47 27.12
CA LEU A 746 7.63 -26.06 28.54
C LEU A 746 6.37 -26.54 29.30
N GLY A 747 5.29 -26.85 28.58
CA GLY A 747 4.00 -27.29 29.13
C GLY A 747 3.19 -26.18 29.79
N GLY A 748 1.86 -26.31 29.80
CA GLY A 748 0.94 -25.27 30.27
C GLY A 748 1.10 -23.97 29.47
N ARG A 749 1.10 -24.08 28.13
CA ARG A 749 1.14 -22.96 27.20
C ARG A 749 -0.14 -22.91 26.38
N ASP A 750 -0.85 -21.80 26.44
CA ASP A 750 -2.14 -21.65 25.77
C ASP A 750 -2.03 -20.65 24.61
N LEU A 751 -2.55 -21.02 23.45
CA LEU A 751 -2.39 -20.24 22.21
C LEU A 751 -3.75 -20.02 21.56
N PHE A 752 -4.08 -18.76 21.29
CA PHE A 752 -5.20 -18.38 20.42
C PHE A 752 -4.66 -17.89 19.08
N MET A 753 -4.95 -18.62 17.99
CA MET A 753 -4.53 -18.24 16.64
C MET A 753 -5.73 -17.95 15.75
N THR A 754 -5.68 -16.87 15.00
CA THR A 754 -6.80 -16.43 14.18
C THR A 754 -6.29 -15.71 12.93
N GLY A 755 -6.97 -15.91 11.81
CA GLY A 755 -6.57 -15.37 10.49
C GLY A 755 -7.32 -16.06 9.36
N ASP A 756 -7.45 -15.38 8.22
CA ASP A 756 -8.19 -15.84 7.03
C ASP A 756 -7.47 -17.03 6.33
N ASP A 757 -6.22 -16.79 5.93
CA ASP A 757 -5.37 -17.69 5.14
C ASP A 757 -4.39 -18.51 5.99
N LEU A 758 -4.61 -18.61 7.31
CA LEU A 758 -3.64 -19.20 8.24
C LEU A 758 -3.39 -20.69 7.95
N GLY A 759 -4.45 -21.45 7.74
CA GLY A 759 -4.41 -22.87 7.36
C GLY A 759 -3.81 -23.08 5.98
N ASN A 760 -4.24 -22.31 4.98
CA ASN A 760 -3.71 -22.34 3.62
C ASN A 760 -2.20 -22.04 3.59
N SER A 761 -1.77 -20.95 4.23
CA SER A 761 -0.36 -20.53 4.32
C SER A 761 0.51 -21.58 5.00
N LEU A 762 0.08 -22.12 6.16
CA LEU A 762 0.79 -23.21 6.84
C LEU A 762 0.83 -24.49 6.00
N TYR A 763 -0.26 -24.83 5.31
CA TYR A 763 -0.31 -26.02 4.47
C TYR A 763 0.62 -25.90 3.24
N ALA A 764 0.74 -24.71 2.67
CA ALA A 764 1.65 -24.42 1.57
C ALA A 764 3.12 -24.42 2.00
N SER A 765 3.42 -24.04 3.25
CA SER A 765 4.77 -23.93 3.84
C SER A 765 5.49 -25.26 4.13
N GLY A 766 5.02 -26.37 3.55
CA GLY A 766 5.73 -27.66 3.58
C GLY A 766 5.40 -28.56 4.78
N THR A 767 6.13 -29.67 4.90
CA THR A 767 5.77 -30.78 5.82
C THR A 767 5.83 -30.40 7.29
N VAL A 768 6.78 -29.56 7.71
CA VAL A 768 6.91 -29.10 9.10
C VAL A 768 5.70 -28.29 9.52
N ALA A 769 5.27 -27.35 8.67
CA ALA A 769 4.10 -26.50 8.91
C ALA A 769 2.79 -27.30 8.90
N ARG A 770 2.65 -28.29 8.00
CA ARG A 770 1.53 -29.23 8.02
C ARG A 770 1.45 -30.05 9.31
N SER A 771 2.57 -30.56 9.80
CA SER A 771 2.60 -31.27 11.08
C SER A 771 2.22 -30.35 12.26
N PHE A 772 2.61 -29.07 12.21
CA PHE A 772 2.16 -28.11 13.22
C PHE A 772 0.64 -27.90 13.18
N LEU A 773 0.07 -27.73 11.97
CA LEU A 773 -1.37 -27.57 11.76
C LEU A 773 -2.17 -28.77 12.32
N GLU A 774 -1.73 -29.99 12.03
CA GLU A 774 -2.39 -31.20 12.51
C GLU A 774 -2.14 -31.44 14.02
N ASP A 775 -0.89 -31.50 14.45
CA ASP A 775 -0.54 -31.95 15.81
C ASP A 775 -0.76 -30.87 16.89
N LYS A 776 -0.52 -29.60 16.56
CA LYS A 776 -0.64 -28.48 17.52
C LYS A 776 -1.99 -27.80 17.43
N MET A 777 -2.40 -27.40 16.23
CA MET A 777 -3.68 -26.71 16.06
C MET A 777 -4.88 -27.68 16.03
N GLY A 778 -4.65 -28.98 15.80
CA GLY A 778 -5.74 -29.95 15.68
C GLY A 778 -6.60 -29.72 14.46
N VAL A 779 -6.00 -29.24 13.36
CA VAL A 779 -6.67 -28.81 12.14
C VAL A 779 -6.27 -29.72 11.00
N THR A 780 -7.27 -30.25 10.28
CA THR A 780 -7.09 -30.74 8.91
C THR A 780 -7.59 -29.67 7.97
N TYR A 781 -6.68 -29.17 7.13
CA TYR A 781 -6.99 -28.25 6.03
C TYR A 781 -7.57 -29.02 4.84
N ASN A 782 -8.64 -28.50 4.24
CA ASN A 782 -9.24 -29.10 3.04
C ASN A 782 -9.13 -28.18 1.83
N ASP A 783 -9.51 -26.92 1.97
CA ASP A 783 -9.66 -25.95 0.88
C ASP A 783 -9.38 -24.55 1.42
N PRO A 784 -8.82 -23.61 0.63
CA PRO A 784 -8.66 -22.25 1.09
C PRO A 784 -10.00 -21.55 1.33
N ASP A 785 -11.11 -22.00 0.73
CA ASP A 785 -12.38 -21.28 0.79
C ASP A 785 -13.54 -22.14 1.33
N VAL A 786 -14.14 -21.71 2.44
CA VAL A 786 -15.31 -22.38 3.04
C VAL A 786 -16.64 -22.08 2.31
N ARG A 787 -16.70 -21.08 1.42
CA ARG A 787 -17.95 -20.59 0.79
C ARG A 787 -18.70 -21.66 0.04
N ASP A 788 -18.00 -22.55 -0.66
CA ASP A 788 -18.56 -23.70 -1.36
C ASP A 788 -19.39 -24.61 -0.43
N ASN A 789 -19.03 -24.66 0.85
CA ASN A 789 -19.72 -25.46 1.85
C ASN A 789 -20.86 -24.73 2.58
N ILE A 790 -20.98 -23.41 2.40
CA ILE A 790 -21.98 -22.57 3.08
C ILE A 790 -22.90 -21.85 2.11
N ALA A 791 -23.05 -22.42 0.91
CA ALA A 791 -23.89 -21.91 -0.17
C ALA A 791 -23.51 -20.48 -0.61
N GLY A 792 -22.21 -20.22 -0.75
CA GLY A 792 -21.69 -18.96 -1.30
C GLY A 792 -21.94 -17.73 -0.43
N GLN A 793 -22.10 -17.89 0.88
CA GLN A 793 -22.32 -16.73 1.75
C GLN A 793 -21.05 -15.94 2.01
N THR A 794 -21.20 -14.62 1.99
CA THR A 794 -20.16 -13.65 2.37
C THR A 794 -20.55 -12.72 3.48
N ALA A 795 -21.62 -13.10 4.17
CA ALA A 795 -21.92 -12.64 5.52
C ALA A 795 -22.51 -13.78 6.34
N SER A 796 -21.75 -14.86 6.43
CA SER A 796 -22.19 -16.04 7.16
C SER A 796 -22.28 -15.75 8.66
N LEU A 797 -23.42 -16.11 9.23
CA LEU A 797 -23.58 -16.22 10.66
C LEU A 797 -22.80 -17.47 11.13
N VAL A 798 -21.90 -17.28 12.07
CA VAL A 798 -21.23 -18.34 12.81
C VAL A 798 -22.01 -18.61 14.09
N VAL A 799 -22.22 -19.89 14.40
CA VAL A 799 -22.93 -20.34 15.61
C VAL A 799 -22.06 -21.30 16.40
N LYS A 800 -22.11 -21.20 17.74
CA LYS A 800 -21.40 -22.13 18.61
C LYS A 800 -22.02 -23.53 18.58
N THR A 801 -21.21 -24.56 18.80
CA THR A 801 -21.68 -25.94 18.96
C THR A 801 -22.22 -26.19 20.38
N ALA A 802 -23.09 -27.18 20.54
CA ALA A 802 -23.78 -27.47 21.81
C ALA A 802 -22.85 -27.91 22.97
N SER A 803 -21.64 -28.37 22.66
CA SER A 803 -20.64 -28.86 23.63
C SER A 803 -19.39 -28.00 23.66
N ASN A 804 -19.49 -26.71 23.28
CA ASN A 804 -18.36 -25.79 23.25
C ASN A 804 -17.92 -25.39 24.68
N PRO A 805 -16.69 -25.74 25.12
CA PRO A 805 -16.20 -25.40 26.46
C PRO A 805 -15.55 -24.01 26.55
N VAL A 806 -15.34 -23.33 25.42
CA VAL A 806 -14.63 -22.04 25.33
C VAL A 806 -15.63 -20.88 25.27
N PHE A 807 -16.53 -20.88 24.29
CA PHE A 807 -17.50 -19.80 24.03
C PHE A 807 -18.72 -19.88 24.95
N SER A 808 -18.51 -19.51 26.22
CA SER A 808 -19.51 -19.55 27.28
C SER A 808 -20.70 -18.62 26.99
N THR A 809 -20.43 -17.39 26.54
CA THR A 809 -21.43 -16.34 26.29
C THR A 809 -21.56 -15.95 24.82
N ALA A 810 -20.52 -16.13 24.00
CA ALA A 810 -20.57 -15.89 22.55
C ALA A 810 -21.39 -16.98 21.83
N ASN A 811 -22.69 -16.73 21.64
CA ASN A 811 -23.60 -17.71 21.02
C ASN A 811 -23.54 -17.72 19.49
N SER A 812 -23.34 -16.56 18.89
CA SER A 812 -23.26 -16.37 17.45
C SER A 812 -22.63 -15.02 17.11
N TRP A 813 -21.96 -14.94 15.97
CA TRP A 813 -21.38 -13.71 15.43
C TRP A 813 -21.40 -13.78 13.90
N VAL A 814 -21.20 -12.65 13.24
CA VAL A 814 -21.01 -12.63 11.79
C VAL A 814 -19.51 -12.50 11.56
N ALA A 815 -18.94 -13.43 10.78
CA ALA A 815 -17.50 -13.44 10.50
C ALA A 815 -17.09 -12.52 9.34
N TYR A 816 -18.05 -11.86 8.68
CA TYR A 816 -17.80 -10.99 7.53
C TYR A 816 -18.32 -9.56 7.74
N GLY A 817 -17.64 -8.57 7.14
CA GLY A 817 -18.00 -7.15 7.23
C GLY A 817 -18.05 -6.35 5.91
N GLY A 818 -17.81 -6.97 4.76
CA GLY A 818 -17.78 -6.31 3.45
C GLY A 818 -17.65 -7.32 2.33
N CYS A 819 -18.16 -6.99 1.16
CA CYS A 819 -18.28 -7.84 -0.02
C CYS A 819 -17.03 -8.69 -0.29
N PHE A 820 -17.16 -10.02 -0.20
CA PHE A 820 -16.90 -11.03 -1.24
C PHE A 820 -15.66 -10.67 -2.13
N GLY A 821 -14.60 -11.47 -1.94
CA GLY A 821 -13.20 -11.19 -2.31
C GLY A 821 -12.31 -10.70 -1.15
N ILE A 822 -12.88 -10.47 0.01
CA ILE A 822 -12.13 -10.40 1.28
C ILE A 822 -12.82 -11.43 2.16
N ASN A 823 -12.07 -12.32 2.83
CA ASN A 823 -12.56 -13.34 3.77
C ASN A 823 -12.93 -14.70 3.17
N ASP A 824 -12.05 -15.24 2.32
CA ASP A 824 -12.16 -16.62 1.83
C ASP A 824 -11.60 -17.56 2.89
N PHE A 825 -12.36 -17.69 3.99
CA PHE A 825 -11.89 -18.36 5.20
C PHE A 825 -11.57 -19.84 4.95
N ASP A 826 -10.43 -20.30 5.47
CA ASP A 826 -9.97 -21.68 5.30
C ASP A 826 -11.07 -22.71 5.63
N ASN A 827 -11.30 -23.64 4.73
CA ASN A 827 -12.18 -24.75 4.95
C ASN A 827 -11.51 -25.86 5.77
N VAL A 828 -11.78 -25.87 7.08
CA VAL A 828 -11.09 -26.76 8.04
C VAL A 828 -12.03 -27.73 8.77
N VAL A 829 -11.49 -28.87 9.17
CA VAL A 829 -12.14 -29.84 10.06
C VAL A 829 -11.23 -30.22 11.24
N PRO A 830 -11.78 -30.65 12.40
CA PRO A 830 -10.96 -31.09 13.53
C PRO A 830 -10.15 -32.37 13.23
N PHE A 831 -8.87 -32.38 13.61
CA PHE A 831 -7.94 -33.51 13.54
C PHE A 831 -7.71 -34.14 14.92
N GLY A 832 -7.34 -35.43 14.96
CA GLY A 832 -6.68 -36.02 16.14
C GLY A 832 -7.45 -36.00 17.46
N GLY A 833 -8.79 -35.92 17.45
CA GLY A 833 -9.61 -35.80 18.66
C GLY A 833 -9.86 -34.36 19.12
N ALA A 834 -9.40 -33.36 18.35
CA ALA A 834 -9.75 -31.96 18.54
C ALA A 834 -11.27 -31.74 18.46
N THR A 835 -11.73 -30.69 19.13
CA THR A 835 -13.15 -30.38 19.29
C THR A 835 -13.55 -29.19 18.43
N ARG A 836 -14.61 -29.34 17.63
CA ARG A 836 -15.22 -28.21 16.91
C ARG A 836 -15.97 -27.29 17.88
N LEU A 837 -15.54 -26.04 17.97
CA LEU A 837 -16.12 -25.02 18.85
C LEU A 837 -17.29 -24.30 18.16
N ALA A 838 -17.14 -23.93 16.90
CA ALA A 838 -18.16 -23.19 16.16
C ALA A 838 -18.22 -23.64 14.70
N GLN A 839 -19.30 -23.27 14.02
CA GLN A 839 -19.54 -23.61 12.62
C GLN A 839 -20.26 -22.46 11.91
N PHE A 840 -19.92 -22.26 10.64
CA PHE A 840 -20.69 -21.41 9.75
C PHE A 840 -22.09 -21.98 9.55
N THR A 841 -23.07 -21.11 9.28
CA THR A 841 -24.43 -21.51 8.90
C THR A 841 -24.61 -21.42 7.39
N ALA A 842 -25.75 -21.90 6.86
CA ALA A 842 -26.17 -21.73 5.46
C ALA A 842 -27.60 -21.17 5.40
N PRO A 843 -28.00 -20.36 4.41
CA PRO A 843 -29.34 -19.75 4.35
C PRO A 843 -30.46 -20.80 4.22
N GLY A 844 -30.15 -21.97 3.66
CA GLY A 844 -31.05 -23.13 3.56
C GLY A 844 -30.89 -24.17 4.69
N GLY A 845 -30.05 -23.91 5.69
CA GLY A 845 -29.59 -24.90 6.66
C GLY A 845 -28.45 -25.76 6.13
N LEU A 846 -27.57 -26.21 7.02
CA LEU A 846 -26.43 -27.07 6.66
C LEU A 846 -26.92 -28.50 6.39
N THR A 847 -26.37 -29.16 5.37
CA THR A 847 -26.63 -30.59 5.14
C THR A 847 -26.04 -31.41 6.29
N THR A 848 -26.83 -32.30 6.89
CA THR A 848 -26.32 -33.20 7.93
C THR A 848 -25.76 -34.48 7.32
N PRO A 849 -24.53 -34.89 7.65
CA PRO A 849 -23.60 -34.28 8.62
C PRO A 849 -22.72 -33.16 8.01
N TYR A 850 -22.63 -32.01 8.68
CA TYR A 850 -21.73 -30.90 8.33
C TYR A 850 -20.44 -30.99 9.18
N PRO A 851 -19.28 -31.29 8.58
CA PRO A 851 -18.04 -31.56 9.32
C PRO A 851 -17.20 -30.31 9.60
N TYR A 852 -17.40 -29.24 8.85
CA TYR A 852 -16.52 -28.06 8.84
C TYR A 852 -16.65 -27.19 10.08
N ALA A 853 -15.57 -26.49 10.42
CA ALA A 853 -15.43 -25.69 11.62
C ALA A 853 -15.10 -24.23 11.30
N ALA A 854 -15.67 -23.32 12.08
CA ALA A 854 -15.25 -21.91 12.14
C ALA A 854 -14.27 -21.65 13.29
N ALA A 855 -14.20 -22.58 14.25
CA ALA A 855 -13.27 -22.54 15.36
C ALA A 855 -13.02 -23.95 15.90
N ILE A 856 -11.78 -24.26 16.29
CA ILE A 856 -11.33 -25.57 16.77
C ILE A 856 -10.58 -25.39 18.09
N LEU A 857 -10.76 -26.35 19.01
CA LEU A 857 -9.96 -26.51 20.22
C LEU A 857 -9.16 -27.81 20.11
N ASN A 858 -7.84 -27.72 20.26
CA ASN A 858 -6.97 -28.85 20.46
C ASN A 858 -6.36 -28.82 21.87
N LEU A 859 -6.36 -29.98 22.53
CA LEU A 859 -5.68 -30.18 23.81
C LEU A 859 -4.44 -31.02 23.55
N PHE A 860 -3.30 -30.34 23.41
CA PHE A 860 -2.02 -30.99 23.16
C PHE A 860 -1.23 -31.07 24.46
N SER A 861 -1.11 -32.28 25.03
CA SER A 861 -0.45 -32.47 26.34
C SER A 861 -1.14 -31.65 27.45
N THR A 862 -0.49 -30.59 27.96
CA THR A 862 -1.04 -29.65 28.95
C THR A 862 -1.40 -28.29 28.35
N ASN A 863 -1.24 -28.13 27.04
CA ASN A 863 -1.41 -26.89 26.29
C ASN A 863 -2.82 -26.84 25.69
N LYS A 864 -3.45 -25.67 25.71
CA LYS A 864 -4.75 -25.43 25.09
C LYS A 864 -4.56 -24.55 23.85
N ILE A 865 -4.92 -25.06 22.68
CA ILE A 865 -4.81 -24.32 21.42
C ILE A 865 -6.21 -24.07 20.88
N VAL A 866 -6.60 -22.81 20.76
CA VAL A 866 -7.85 -22.38 20.13
C VAL A 866 -7.48 -21.76 18.78
N SER A 867 -8.06 -22.26 17.70
CA SER A 867 -7.87 -21.70 16.36
C SER A 867 -9.19 -21.23 15.77
N MET A 868 -9.14 -20.11 15.04
CA MET A 868 -10.23 -19.59 14.22
C MET A 868 -9.71 -19.36 12.80
N ASN A 869 -10.49 -19.78 11.81
CA ASN A 869 -10.16 -19.63 10.39
C ASN A 869 -10.58 -18.26 9.81
N HIS A 870 -10.83 -17.30 10.70
CA HIS A 870 -11.17 -15.93 10.39
C HIS A 870 -10.65 -15.07 11.52
N ASP A 871 -10.16 -13.86 11.24
CA ASP A 871 -9.61 -12.98 12.27
C ASP A 871 -10.71 -12.26 13.09
N LEU A 872 -10.40 -11.89 14.34
CA LEU A 872 -11.27 -11.01 15.14
C LEU A 872 -11.49 -9.64 14.48
N LEU A 873 -10.60 -9.20 13.58
CA LEU A 873 -10.79 -8.03 12.73
C LEU A 873 -12.13 -8.06 11.98
N PHE A 874 -12.55 -9.23 11.50
CA PHE A 874 -13.70 -9.41 10.62
C PHE A 874 -14.99 -9.78 11.37
N VAL A 875 -14.95 -9.85 12.70
CA VAL A 875 -16.10 -10.23 13.53
C VAL A 875 -17.04 -9.04 13.77
N THR A 876 -18.32 -9.20 13.45
CA THR A 876 -19.37 -8.22 13.74
C THR A 876 -20.56 -8.82 14.50
N ASP A 877 -21.36 -7.94 15.11
CA ASP A 877 -22.57 -8.34 15.83
C ASP A 877 -23.66 -8.84 14.86
N PRO A 878 -24.33 -9.98 15.16
CA PRO A 878 -25.44 -10.49 14.35
C PRO A 878 -26.64 -9.55 14.23
N ALA A 879 -26.82 -8.66 15.21
CA ALA A 879 -27.88 -7.68 15.24
C ALA A 879 -27.29 -6.27 15.17
N LYS A 880 -27.81 -5.40 14.28
CA LYS A 880 -27.47 -3.96 14.22
C LYS A 880 -28.00 -3.15 15.43
N ALA A 881 -28.36 -3.81 16.53
CA ALA A 881 -28.90 -3.19 17.74
C ALA A 881 -27.77 -2.96 18.76
N PRO A 882 -27.88 -1.98 19.68
CA PRO A 882 -26.85 -1.72 20.68
C PRO A 882 -26.71 -2.94 21.61
N ALA A 883 -25.57 -3.62 21.57
CA ALA A 883 -25.17 -4.62 22.55
C ALA A 883 -24.33 -3.97 23.67
N PRO A 884 -24.32 -4.52 24.90
CA PRO A 884 -23.47 -4.02 25.99
C PRO A 884 -21.97 -4.08 25.67
N ALA A 885 -21.55 -5.06 24.86
CA ALA A 885 -20.19 -5.22 24.34
C ALA A 885 -20.26 -5.81 22.91
N PRO A 886 -19.35 -5.41 22.00
CA PRO A 886 -19.28 -5.99 20.64
C PRO A 886 -18.95 -7.48 20.65
N ALA A 887 -19.45 -8.25 19.67
CA ALA A 887 -19.20 -9.70 19.54
C ALA A 887 -17.72 -10.10 19.66
N ARG A 888 -16.80 -9.33 19.06
CA ARG A 888 -15.35 -9.58 19.13
C ARG A 888 -14.80 -9.52 20.56
N VAL A 889 -15.30 -8.60 21.37
CA VAL A 889 -14.92 -8.45 22.78
C VAL A 889 -15.38 -9.66 23.58
N VAL A 890 -16.63 -10.10 23.34
CA VAL A 890 -17.20 -11.27 24.03
C VAL A 890 -16.44 -12.55 23.67
N LEU A 891 -16.06 -12.71 22.40
CA LEU A 891 -15.24 -13.85 21.94
C LEU A 891 -13.87 -13.86 22.60
N LEU A 892 -13.13 -12.74 22.53
CA LEU A 892 -11.81 -12.63 23.13
C LEU A 892 -11.88 -12.90 24.64
N SER A 893 -12.88 -12.35 25.34
CA SER A 893 -13.07 -12.60 26.76
C SER A 893 -13.26 -14.08 27.09
N ASN A 894 -14.10 -14.76 26.31
CA ASN A 894 -14.38 -16.20 26.51
C ASN A 894 -13.13 -17.05 26.30
N VAL A 895 -12.28 -16.70 25.33
CA VAL A 895 -10.98 -17.37 25.12
C VAL A 895 -10.06 -17.15 26.32
N LEU A 896 -9.90 -15.90 26.77
CA LEU A 896 -9.05 -15.56 27.92
C LEU A 896 -9.53 -16.21 29.23
N ASP A 897 -10.85 -16.23 29.48
CA ASP A 897 -11.45 -16.93 30.61
C ASP A 897 -11.14 -18.43 30.59
N TYR A 898 -11.17 -19.05 29.40
CA TYR A 898 -10.84 -20.45 29.22
C TYR A 898 -9.35 -20.76 29.44
N PHE A 899 -8.47 -19.81 29.08
CA PHE A 899 -7.04 -19.88 29.41
C PHE A 899 -6.81 -19.69 30.91
N GLY A 900 -7.72 -19.03 31.61
CA GLY A 900 -7.63 -18.73 33.04
C GLY A 900 -7.03 -17.36 33.32
N VAL A 901 -6.95 -16.51 32.29
CA VAL A 901 -6.59 -15.10 32.40
C VAL A 901 -7.83 -14.35 32.89
N SER A 902 -7.91 -14.03 34.19
CA SER A 902 -9.12 -13.41 34.75
C SER A 902 -9.32 -12.01 34.19
N ASN A 903 -10.45 -11.77 33.53
CA ASN A 903 -10.92 -10.43 33.17
C ASN A 903 -12.29 -10.19 33.84
N ASP A 904 -12.56 -8.97 34.33
CA ASP A 904 -13.85 -8.66 34.93
C ASP A 904 -14.80 -8.11 33.86
N LEU A 905 -15.49 -9.01 33.16
CA LEU A 905 -16.58 -8.67 32.23
C LEU A 905 -17.72 -7.88 32.89
N ASN A 906 -17.84 -7.85 34.22
CA ASN A 906 -18.90 -7.09 34.91
C ASN A 906 -18.53 -5.62 35.14
N ASN A 907 -17.30 -5.23 34.81
CA ASN A 907 -16.85 -3.85 34.83
C ASN A 907 -16.21 -3.46 33.48
N PRO A 908 -16.95 -3.55 32.35
CA PRO A 908 -16.44 -3.10 31.07
C PRO A 908 -16.09 -1.62 31.21
N VAL A 909 -14.82 -1.29 30.96
CA VAL A 909 -14.40 0.12 30.94
C VAL A 909 -15.08 0.71 29.71
N GLY A 910 -16.21 1.37 29.94
CA GLY A 910 -16.90 2.15 28.92
C GLY A 910 -15.88 3.04 28.23
N THR A 911 -15.93 3.05 26.90
CA THR A 911 -15.19 4.01 26.07
C THR A 911 -15.33 5.41 26.70
N ASP A 912 -14.21 6.02 27.08
CA ASP A 912 -14.06 7.29 27.81
C ASP A 912 -14.10 7.26 29.35
N LEU A 913 -13.17 6.53 29.96
CA LEU A 913 -12.47 7.11 31.11
C LEU A 913 -10.97 7.08 30.84
N PRO A 914 -10.26 8.23 30.88
CA PRO A 914 -8.81 8.18 31.00
C PRO A 914 -8.53 7.34 32.24
N VAL A 915 -7.66 6.32 32.11
CA VAL A 915 -7.03 5.70 33.28
C VAL A 915 -6.65 6.85 34.19
N ALA A 916 -7.16 6.87 35.42
CA ALA A 916 -7.01 8.03 36.29
C ALA A 916 -5.52 8.29 36.53
N LYS A 917 -4.90 9.12 35.69
CA LYS A 917 -3.52 9.56 35.84
C LYS A 917 -3.45 10.34 37.14
N PHE A 918 -2.39 10.16 37.91
CA PHE A 918 -2.18 11.00 39.08
C PHE A 918 -2.00 12.46 38.62
N GLY A 919 -3.02 13.27 38.88
CA GLY A 919 -3.08 14.66 38.48
C GLY A 919 -3.56 15.50 39.65
N VAL A 920 -3.12 16.75 39.70
CA VAL A 920 -3.59 17.73 40.68
C VAL A 920 -3.92 19.01 39.93
N GLU A 921 -5.12 19.52 40.13
CA GLU A 921 -5.58 20.79 39.58
C GLU A 921 -5.88 21.76 40.70
N SER A 922 -5.53 23.03 40.50
CA SER A 922 -5.76 24.10 41.46
C SER A 922 -6.72 25.14 40.85
N TYR A 923 -7.87 25.39 41.49
CA TYR A 923 -8.87 26.34 41.00
C TYR A 923 -9.62 27.05 42.14
N PRO A 924 -9.94 28.35 42.01
CA PRO A 924 -9.42 29.27 40.99
C PRO A 924 -7.92 29.51 41.18
N ASN A 925 -7.21 29.91 40.13
CA ASN A 925 -5.81 30.31 40.22
C ASN A 925 -5.53 31.40 39.18
N PRO A 926 -5.36 32.68 39.59
CA PRO A 926 -5.17 33.16 40.96
C PRO A 926 -6.38 33.01 41.90
N PHE A 927 -6.16 32.94 43.22
CA PHE A 927 -7.19 32.72 44.26
C PHE A 927 -7.20 33.79 45.36
N ASN A 928 -8.35 33.99 46.03
CA ASN A 928 -8.52 34.91 47.17
C ASN A 928 -9.66 34.48 48.12
N PRO A 929 -9.39 34.15 49.40
CA PRO A 929 -8.22 33.45 49.91
C PRO A 929 -8.37 31.93 49.76
N GLN A 930 -9.43 31.45 49.08
CA GLN A 930 -9.76 30.03 48.98
C GLN A 930 -9.29 29.41 47.66
N LEU A 931 -8.44 28.38 47.76
CA LEU A 931 -7.97 27.54 46.65
C LEU A 931 -8.54 26.13 46.82
N THR A 932 -9.18 25.60 45.78
CA THR A 932 -9.60 24.19 45.74
C THR A 932 -8.60 23.37 44.95
N LEU A 933 -8.10 22.30 45.55
CA LEU A 933 -7.19 21.33 44.96
C LEU A 933 -7.97 20.06 44.67
N LYS A 934 -8.19 19.77 43.39
CA LYS A 934 -8.74 18.49 42.93
C LYS A 934 -7.58 17.57 42.58
N TYR A 935 -7.65 16.31 42.99
CA TYR A 935 -6.64 15.33 42.63
C TYR A 935 -7.30 14.00 42.26
N THR A 936 -6.60 13.23 41.44
CA THR A 936 -6.97 11.88 40.98
C THR A 936 -5.91 10.89 41.48
N LEU A 937 -6.30 9.64 41.73
CA LEU A 937 -5.38 8.57 42.13
C LEU A 937 -5.52 7.38 41.18
N LYS A 938 -4.41 6.77 40.80
CA LYS A 938 -4.38 5.51 40.03
C LYS A 938 -4.97 4.35 40.85
N ASN A 939 -4.63 4.28 42.15
CA ASN A 939 -5.12 3.28 43.10
C ASN A 939 -5.31 3.93 44.49
N PRO A 940 -6.18 3.39 45.36
CA PRO A 940 -6.22 3.72 46.80
C PRO A 940 -4.83 3.62 47.44
N GLY A 941 -4.40 4.64 48.19
CA GLY A 941 -3.02 4.70 48.65
C GLY A 941 -2.70 5.86 49.59
N ASN A 942 -1.47 5.88 50.08
CA ASN A 942 -0.97 6.96 50.94
C ASN A 942 -0.66 8.20 50.09
N VAL A 943 -1.31 9.31 50.43
CA VAL A 943 -1.16 10.61 49.77
C VAL A 943 -0.61 11.63 50.75
N VAL A 944 0.40 12.38 50.32
CA VAL A 944 0.95 13.53 51.06
C VAL A 944 0.84 14.78 50.20
N MET A 945 0.10 15.79 50.67
CA MET A 945 -0.08 17.07 49.99
C MET A 945 0.38 18.23 50.88
N LYS A 946 1.34 19.02 50.41
CA LYS A 946 2.00 20.09 51.15
C LYS A 946 2.11 21.37 50.32
N VAL A 947 1.95 22.52 50.97
CA VAL A 947 2.12 23.85 50.36
C VAL A 947 3.46 24.44 50.79
N TYR A 948 4.24 24.94 49.83
CA TYR A 948 5.52 25.60 50.04
C TYR A 948 5.50 27.03 49.50
N ASN A 949 6.31 27.91 50.07
CA ASN A 949 6.56 29.23 49.51
C ASN A 949 7.70 29.19 48.45
N VAL A 950 7.99 30.32 47.81
CA VAL A 950 9.06 30.42 46.79
C VAL A 950 10.48 30.12 47.29
N ARG A 951 10.70 30.08 48.62
CA ARG A 951 11.98 29.70 49.23
C ARG A 951 12.06 28.20 49.55
N GLY A 952 11.03 27.44 49.22
CA GLY A 952 10.92 26.02 49.56
C GLY A 952 10.56 25.76 51.03
N GLU A 953 10.17 26.79 51.79
CA GLU A 953 9.77 26.61 53.18
C GLU A 953 8.33 26.08 53.23
N LEU A 954 8.08 25.08 54.08
CA LEU A 954 6.75 24.49 54.28
C LEU A 954 5.81 25.52 54.91
N VAL A 955 4.68 25.75 54.24
CA VAL A 955 3.63 26.68 54.67
C VAL A 955 2.50 25.94 55.37
N LYS A 956 2.02 24.83 54.80
CA LYS A 956 0.92 24.04 55.36
C LYS A 956 0.91 22.60 54.81
N THR A 957 0.70 21.62 55.68
CA THR A 957 0.34 20.26 55.26
C THR A 957 -1.17 20.16 55.11
N LEU A 958 -1.66 19.78 53.92
CA LEU A 958 -3.09 19.72 53.60
C LEU A 958 -3.66 18.30 53.70
N LEU A 959 -2.86 17.29 53.36
CA LEU A 959 -3.22 15.88 53.46
C LEU A 959 -1.96 15.06 53.78
N ASN A 960 -2.09 14.08 54.66
CA ASN A 960 -1.05 13.09 54.95
C ASN A 960 -1.70 11.83 55.51
N GLY A 961 -2.06 10.88 54.63
CA GLY A 961 -2.72 9.65 55.05
C GLY A 961 -3.18 8.78 53.89
N TYR A 962 -3.79 7.64 54.22
CA TYR A 962 -4.37 6.71 53.26
C TYR A 962 -5.70 7.25 52.71
N VAL A 963 -5.87 7.22 51.40
CA VAL A 963 -7.06 7.71 50.68
C VAL A 963 -7.66 6.56 49.88
N GLU A 964 -8.90 6.18 50.22
CA GLU A 964 -9.69 5.21 49.45
C GLU A 964 -10.37 5.83 48.23
N THR A 965 -10.85 7.08 48.33
CA THR A 965 -11.50 7.80 47.23
C THR A 965 -11.07 9.27 47.25
N PRO A 966 -10.59 9.84 46.12
CA PRO A 966 -10.16 11.24 46.08
C PRO A 966 -11.31 12.21 46.40
N ALA A 967 -11.03 13.22 47.21
CA ALA A 967 -11.97 14.29 47.53
C ALA A 967 -11.28 15.66 47.39
N PRO A 968 -11.96 16.72 46.90
CA PRO A 968 -11.35 18.04 46.80
C PRO A 968 -10.86 18.56 48.16
N ILE A 969 -9.65 19.11 48.18
CA ILE A 969 -9.03 19.71 49.37
C ILE A 969 -9.06 21.22 49.23
N VAL A 970 -9.42 21.92 50.30
CA VAL A 970 -9.48 23.38 50.30
C VAL A 970 -8.33 23.94 51.13
N TRP A 971 -7.56 24.86 50.53
CA TRP A 971 -6.63 25.70 51.24
C TRP A 971 -7.19 27.12 51.35
N ASP A 972 -7.19 27.68 52.56
CA ASP A 972 -7.77 28.97 52.94
C ASP A 972 -6.73 30.11 52.99
N GLY A 973 -5.55 29.91 52.41
CA GLY A 973 -4.48 30.91 52.43
C GLY A 973 -3.92 31.16 53.82
N THR A 974 -3.94 30.16 54.71
CA THR A 974 -3.29 30.22 56.04
C THR A 974 -2.10 29.26 56.14
N ASN A 975 -1.17 29.52 57.07
CA ASN A 975 -0.06 28.62 57.40
C ASN A 975 -0.45 27.57 58.47
N GLU A 976 0.49 26.74 58.91
CA GLU A 976 0.25 25.73 59.97
C GLU A 976 -0.20 26.32 61.32
N GLN A 977 0.11 27.59 61.60
CA GLN A 977 -0.35 28.29 62.80
C GLN A 977 -1.71 28.99 62.62
N GLY A 978 -2.39 28.79 61.49
CA GLY A 978 -3.68 29.41 61.16
C GLY A 978 -3.60 30.91 60.81
N SER A 979 -2.39 31.45 60.62
CA SER A 979 -2.19 32.85 60.23
C SER A 979 -2.25 33.01 58.72
N SER A 980 -2.90 34.08 58.23
CA SER A 980 -3.00 34.37 56.79
C SER A 980 -1.62 34.63 56.17
N VAL A 981 -1.35 33.99 55.03
CA VAL A 981 -0.11 34.17 54.26
C VAL A 981 -0.17 35.43 53.39
N SER A 982 0.95 35.93 52.87
CA SER A 982 0.99 37.11 52.00
C SER A 982 0.52 36.81 50.57
N SER A 983 0.07 37.82 49.81
CA SER A 983 -0.07 37.70 48.35
C SER A 983 1.25 37.24 47.74
N GLY A 984 1.22 36.32 46.77
CA GLY A 984 2.44 35.74 46.21
C GLY A 984 2.22 34.38 45.56
N VAL A 985 3.32 33.78 45.10
CA VAL A 985 3.34 32.44 44.49
C VAL A 985 3.65 31.39 45.55
N TYR A 986 2.90 30.29 45.50
CA TYR A 986 3.05 29.11 46.33
C TYR A 986 3.11 27.87 45.45
N PHE A 987 3.72 26.79 45.95
CA PHE A 987 3.81 25.51 45.27
C PHE A 987 3.13 24.43 46.11
N VAL A 988 2.15 23.75 45.52
CA VAL A 988 1.48 22.60 46.14
C VAL A 988 2.12 21.34 45.61
N GLU A 989 2.90 20.66 46.44
CA GLU A 989 3.48 19.36 46.14
C GLU A 989 2.56 18.25 46.65
N THR A 990 2.25 17.28 45.78
CA THR A 990 1.48 16.08 46.14
C THR A 990 2.28 14.84 45.77
N ARG A 991 2.35 13.87 46.68
CA ARG A 991 3.08 12.61 46.51
C ARG A 991 2.15 11.42 46.77
N THR A 992 2.21 10.40 45.91
CA THR A 992 1.50 9.13 46.08
C THR A 992 2.20 8.05 45.25
N GLY A 993 2.27 6.81 45.74
CA GLY A 993 2.77 5.67 44.93
C GLY A 993 4.15 5.84 44.27
N GLY A 994 5.02 6.72 44.77
CA GLY A 994 6.30 7.08 44.15
C GLY A 994 6.26 8.26 43.18
N GLU A 995 5.06 8.71 42.77
CA GLU A 995 4.84 9.86 41.89
C GLU A 995 4.81 11.18 42.69
N VAL A 996 5.23 12.27 42.04
CA VAL A 996 5.25 13.63 42.61
C VAL A 996 4.64 14.61 41.60
N ASN A 997 3.64 15.38 42.02
CA ASN A 997 3.02 16.45 41.24
C ASN A 997 3.20 17.80 41.95
N VAL A 998 3.61 18.84 41.22
CA VAL A 998 3.79 20.20 41.79
C VAL A 998 2.93 21.20 41.02
N GLN A 999 1.97 21.82 41.70
CA GLN A 999 1.11 22.87 41.16
C GLN A 999 1.53 24.25 41.67
N LYS A 1000 1.70 25.21 40.74
CA LYS A 1000 1.91 26.61 41.09
C LYS A 1000 0.57 27.26 41.42
N ALA A 1001 0.42 27.86 42.60
CA ALA A 1001 -0.77 28.61 43.02
C ALA A 1001 -0.43 30.10 43.29
N THR A 1002 -1.25 31.02 42.80
CA THR A 1002 -1.04 32.47 42.96
C THR A 1002 -2.11 33.06 43.87
N MET A 1003 -1.72 33.53 45.06
CA MET A 1003 -2.63 34.20 46.00
C MET A 1003 -2.65 35.70 45.75
N VAL A 1004 -3.85 36.28 45.69
CA VAL A 1004 -4.08 37.72 45.64
C VAL A 1004 -4.94 38.10 46.84
N LYS A 1005 -4.51 39.08 47.64
CA LYS A 1005 -5.32 39.68 48.70
C LYS A 1005 -6.22 40.77 48.16
#